data_AF-A0A8J2ZS68-F1
#
_entry.id   AF-A0A8J2ZS68-F1
#
_cell.length_a   1.000
_cell.length_b   1.000
_cell.length_c   1.000
_cell.angle_alpha   90.00
_cell.angle_beta   90.00
_cell.angle_gamma   90.00
#
_symmetry.space_group_name_H-M   'P 1'
#
loop_
_entity.id
_entity.type
_entity.pdbx_description
1 polymer ?
#
loop_
_entity_poly.entity_id
_entity_poly.type
_entity_poly.pdbx_seq_one_letter_code
_entity_poly.pdbx_strand_id
1 'polypeptide(L)'
;MAVRSFKLKIMAGQNEKLRKALWKTHELHNYGVAYYMEWLSLLRQEDLFELNEEITTQDTPSRTKERLQEELWTRVREAQHRNEFTSVVNKQEVLETLRLLYEQLVPSAAGESGEANQICNKYLYPLTDANSQSGKGTASSGRKPRWKNLKGAGDPSWEEEKKKWAEQRQKDPKLQIMNRLDSYGLLPLFPLFTDSEDPFVRDITWLPKSKKQSVRKWDKDMFNQAIERFLSWESWNQKVKTEYEELASKYKSLKATLIQMDSKAFDALGSFEEKRIEELKNITTFHNSTYYLGTRELRGWKVIVDKWIRFSENKTFADYIEVYKDYQRSHSRESGDFEVYNFLSHPENHFIWRNNKEFPFLYAKYSETKLKLMNAKKQATFTLSDPIEHPLWVRFEERSGTNLNKYKMITSDEQKESEKRKVPLTVEVDRFIVPNGEDGYLEEAKYKLQLAPSRQFYNQVLFSKEDEGKGKHQFKYVDEATGMELNGYLGGARIQFDRNYIRRHSNQVAKANVGKIYFNMTLNIVPLQEIGRTGRLQTAVGKALSTYNDDYLKVVNFKPKELTELISQSKKLPLVKGPDSLKVGLRIMSVDLGQRQAAAVSFFEVSDIKPENKLYYPIKDTELFAVHNRSLNLKLAGEKRTTKREKIQNKRDERIRELSRKLTFLRNILNLQLVENVEERKKKVGRWLDREDSTQKELYEENQSKLKNVLYSPQDVWIKTLKEIYSKLEHSIGREIHEWRSTISDDREGVYGISLKNIEEIERSRRLLLSWSNRSTEPGQPKRLEKGKRFAIDQQVHLNDLKDDRIKKMANLLVMTALGYKYRGKHKRWVAERPACQVVLFEDLSEYGFREERSRQENSKLMRWSRREIPRQVALQGELYGLQVGDIGAQFSSRFHAKTGAPGIRCHKLTEMDMQNDWMKKDLIQRGFIKEEQIELIKAGDYIPSKGGEKFATLSRDRSLILTDADINAAQNLQKRFWTRNHGFFRISCYVIQSDDGQILVPKEYTKKRLQELYGSSKGYFIMIDDNKGEVYKWVSRDKLKQKVSLKSKRTSEETEAMNDIFEIAEEISGESITLYRDPSGQMFRSDLWYTGGRYFGTIEGRIKKQLKQRIQGGLKRPIAEDDEEWDLFL
;
A
#
# COMPACT_ATOMS: atom_id res chain seq x y z
N MET A 1 -21.73 -3.22 -12.70
CA MET A 1 -22.58 -3.25 -11.49
C MET A 1 -21.70 -2.97 -10.30
N ALA A 2 -22.06 -1.99 -9.49
CA ALA A 2 -21.29 -1.60 -8.30
C ALA A 2 -21.73 -2.45 -7.10
N VAL A 3 -20.81 -3.23 -6.53
CA VAL A 3 -21.07 -4.09 -5.37
C VAL A 3 -20.68 -3.35 -4.09
N ARG A 4 -21.61 -3.18 -3.15
CA ARG A 4 -21.39 -2.50 -1.86
C ARG A 4 -21.80 -3.40 -0.70
N SER A 5 -21.29 -3.11 0.49
CA SER A 5 -21.54 -3.89 1.71
C SER A 5 -22.14 -2.98 2.78
N PHE A 6 -23.25 -3.41 3.38
CA PHE A 6 -23.92 -2.73 4.48
C PHE A 6 -23.99 -3.68 5.67
N LYS A 7 -23.37 -3.28 6.77
CA LYS A 7 -23.25 -4.09 7.99
C LYS A 7 -24.26 -3.60 9.03
N LEU A 8 -25.31 -4.38 9.26
CA LEU A 8 -26.34 -4.07 10.25
C LEU A 8 -26.11 -4.92 11.50
N LYS A 9 -26.29 -4.33 12.68
CA LYS A 9 -26.11 -5.06 13.95
C LYS A 9 -27.31 -5.96 14.21
N ILE A 10 -27.07 -7.23 14.53
CA ILE A 10 -28.13 -8.15 14.98
C ILE A 10 -28.52 -7.80 16.43
N MET A 11 -29.81 -7.73 16.72
CA MET A 11 -30.35 -7.45 18.04
C MET A 11 -30.30 -8.70 18.93
N ALA A 12 -29.08 -9.15 19.25
CA ALA A 12 -28.85 -10.28 20.15
C ALA A 12 -28.95 -9.89 21.64
N GLY A 13 -28.89 -8.59 21.97
CA GLY A 13 -29.16 -8.04 23.31
C GLY A 13 -28.59 -8.86 24.48
N GLN A 14 -29.43 -9.09 25.49
CA GLN A 14 -29.21 -10.08 26.56
C GLN A 14 -29.76 -11.48 26.21
N ASN A 15 -30.31 -11.68 25.00
CA ASN A 15 -30.88 -12.96 24.59
C ASN A 15 -29.75 -13.99 24.41
N GLU A 16 -29.49 -14.74 25.48
CA GLU A 16 -28.44 -15.75 25.54
C GLU A 16 -28.69 -16.89 24.55
N LYS A 17 -29.95 -17.34 24.41
CA LYS A 17 -30.31 -18.39 23.45
C LYS A 17 -29.94 -18.00 22.02
N LEU A 18 -30.24 -16.77 21.60
CA LEU A 18 -29.87 -16.26 20.28
C LEU A 18 -28.35 -16.11 20.10
N ARG A 19 -27.62 -15.69 21.15
CA ARG A 19 -26.15 -15.62 21.10
C ARG A 19 -25.52 -17.00 20.94
N LYS A 20 -26.01 -18.00 21.70
CA LYS A 20 -25.61 -19.41 21.56
C LYS A 20 -25.91 -19.94 20.16
N ALA A 21 -27.12 -19.70 19.64
CA ALA A 21 -27.53 -20.08 18.29
C ALA A 21 -26.59 -19.51 17.21
N LEU A 22 -26.33 -18.20 17.25
CA LEU A 22 -25.45 -17.50 16.31
C LEU A 22 -24.02 -18.05 16.37
N TRP A 23 -23.50 -18.27 17.58
CA TRP A 23 -22.14 -18.78 17.77
C TRP A 23 -22.00 -20.23 17.32
N LYS A 24 -22.91 -21.13 17.72
CA LYS A 24 -22.88 -22.54 17.30
C LYS A 24 -22.99 -22.67 15.78
N THR A 25 -23.85 -21.88 15.13
CA THR A 25 -23.93 -21.86 13.66
C THR A 25 -22.60 -21.45 13.02
N HIS A 26 -21.88 -20.49 13.63
CA HIS A 26 -20.56 -20.04 13.18
C HIS A 26 -19.45 -21.08 13.44
N GLU A 27 -19.45 -21.73 14.59
CA GLU A 27 -18.53 -22.82 14.93
C GLU A 27 -18.68 -23.99 13.97
N LEU A 28 -19.91 -24.50 13.83
CA LEU A 28 -20.28 -25.55 12.88
C LEU A 28 -19.68 -25.25 11.50
N HIS A 29 -19.93 -24.04 11.00
CA HIS A 29 -19.50 -23.65 9.67
C HIS A 29 -17.98 -23.67 9.51
N ASN A 30 -17.25 -23.13 10.48
CA ASN A 30 -15.79 -23.06 10.42
C ASN A 30 -15.14 -24.44 10.54
N TYR A 31 -15.62 -25.28 11.46
CA TYR A 31 -15.12 -26.64 11.60
C TYR A 31 -15.46 -27.50 10.38
N GLY A 32 -16.63 -27.32 9.78
CA GLY A 32 -16.95 -28.01 8.53
C GLY A 32 -16.13 -27.50 7.34
N VAL A 33 -15.78 -26.21 7.26
CA VAL A 33 -14.80 -25.75 6.25
C VAL A 33 -13.44 -26.40 6.49
N ALA A 34 -12.97 -26.43 7.73
CA ALA A 34 -11.70 -27.07 8.10
C ALA A 34 -11.68 -28.56 7.76
N TYR A 35 -12.78 -29.27 8.03
CA TYR A 35 -12.97 -30.67 7.66
C TYR A 35 -12.74 -30.91 6.15
N TYR A 36 -13.37 -30.09 5.29
CA TYR A 36 -13.17 -30.23 3.85
C TYR A 36 -11.78 -29.73 3.40
N MET A 37 -11.20 -28.75 4.09
CA MET A 37 -9.82 -28.32 3.83
C MET A 37 -8.80 -29.42 4.15
N GLU A 38 -9.02 -30.20 5.20
CA GLU A 38 -8.19 -31.38 5.52
C GLU A 38 -8.32 -32.47 4.44
N TRP A 39 -9.52 -32.75 3.94
CA TRP A 39 -9.65 -33.65 2.80
C TRP A 39 -8.88 -33.16 1.57
N LEU A 40 -9.00 -31.87 1.23
CA LEU A 40 -8.27 -31.28 0.11
C LEU A 40 -6.75 -31.31 0.31
N SER A 41 -6.27 -31.10 1.54
CA SER A 41 -4.84 -31.14 1.87
C SER A 41 -4.26 -32.56 1.71
N LEU A 42 -5.03 -33.58 2.09
CA LEU A 42 -4.68 -34.99 1.88
C LEU A 42 -4.66 -35.35 0.39
N LEU A 43 -5.72 -34.99 -0.36
CA LEU A 43 -5.81 -35.26 -1.81
C LEU A 43 -4.68 -34.61 -2.61
N ARG A 44 -4.14 -33.48 -2.11
CA ARG A 44 -3.00 -32.78 -2.70
C ARG A 44 -1.71 -33.61 -2.68
N GLN A 45 -1.40 -34.33 -1.61
CA GLN A 45 -0.21 -35.22 -1.54
C GLN A 45 1.13 -34.52 -1.82
N GLU A 46 1.32 -33.34 -1.26
CA GLU A 46 2.58 -32.56 -1.32
C GLU A 46 2.81 -31.91 0.04
N ASP A 47 4.06 -31.54 0.34
CA ASP A 47 4.45 -30.89 1.60
C ASP A 47 3.54 -29.72 2.00
N LEU A 48 3.25 -29.59 3.29
CA LEU A 48 2.50 -28.48 3.86
C LEU A 48 3.34 -27.74 4.90
N PHE A 49 3.33 -26.41 4.79
CA PHE A 49 3.97 -25.50 5.74
C PHE A 49 2.88 -24.78 6.53
N GLU A 50 2.44 -25.40 7.62
CA GLU A 50 1.45 -24.80 8.52
C GLU A 50 2.09 -23.74 9.41
N LEU A 51 1.26 -22.81 9.87
CA LEU A 51 1.66 -21.86 10.89
C LEU A 51 1.75 -22.59 12.24
N ASN A 52 2.96 -22.95 12.67
CA ASN A 52 3.21 -23.41 14.03
C ASN A 52 3.82 -22.28 14.86
N GLU A 53 3.19 -21.93 16.00
CA GLU A 53 3.70 -20.88 16.88
C GLU A 53 4.99 -21.26 17.61
N GLU A 54 5.39 -22.53 17.64
CA GLU A 54 6.62 -23.02 18.28
C GLU A 54 7.80 -23.14 17.31
N ILE A 55 7.54 -23.33 16.01
CA ILE A 55 8.57 -23.49 14.99
C ILE A 55 9.06 -22.11 14.53
N THR A 56 10.33 -21.81 14.80
CA THR A 56 10.97 -20.52 14.46
C THR A 56 11.57 -20.49 13.06
N THR A 57 11.76 -21.64 12.41
CA THR A 57 12.34 -21.77 11.06
C THR A 57 11.27 -22.19 10.05
N GLN A 58 11.08 -21.39 9.00
CA GLN A 58 10.08 -21.64 7.95
C GLN A 58 10.52 -22.66 6.89
N ASP A 59 11.65 -23.33 7.10
CA ASP A 59 12.30 -24.18 6.09
C ASP A 59 11.89 -25.66 6.14
N THR A 60 11.26 -26.10 7.22
CA THR A 60 10.84 -27.49 7.40
C THR A 60 9.32 -27.60 7.25
N PRO A 61 8.81 -28.52 6.40
CA PRO A 61 7.37 -28.75 6.31
C PRO A 61 6.83 -29.31 7.63
N SER A 62 5.64 -28.86 8.05
CA SER A 62 4.97 -29.39 9.26
C SER A 62 4.40 -30.77 9.03
N ARG A 63 3.91 -31.03 7.81
CA ARG A 63 3.46 -32.35 7.33
C ARG A 63 4.14 -32.61 5.99
N THR A 64 4.93 -33.68 5.92
CA THR A 64 5.62 -34.09 4.69
C THR A 64 4.66 -34.80 3.74
N LYS A 65 5.02 -34.84 2.46
CA LYS A 65 4.34 -35.62 1.44
C LYS A 65 4.06 -37.07 1.86
N GLU A 66 5.06 -37.76 2.41
CA GLU A 66 4.96 -39.18 2.78
C GLU A 66 3.90 -39.38 3.86
N ARG A 67 3.95 -38.55 4.91
CA ARG A 67 2.98 -38.56 5.99
C ARG A 67 1.56 -38.29 5.47
N LEU A 68 1.39 -37.32 4.56
CA LEU A 68 0.09 -37.01 3.97
C LEU A 68 -0.44 -38.18 3.12
N GLN A 69 0.42 -38.87 2.38
CA GLN A 69 0.03 -40.05 1.61
C GLN A 69 -0.34 -41.25 2.50
N GLU A 70 0.32 -41.42 3.64
CA GLU A 70 -0.05 -42.43 4.65
C GLU A 70 -1.39 -42.10 5.31
N GLU A 71 -1.59 -40.86 5.75
CA GLU A 71 -2.86 -40.40 6.32
C GLU A 71 -4.02 -40.53 5.30
N LEU A 72 -3.78 -40.14 4.04
CA LEU A 72 -4.76 -40.31 2.96
C LEU A 72 -5.08 -41.80 2.74
N TRP A 73 -4.07 -42.67 2.76
CA TRP A 73 -4.29 -44.10 2.57
C TRP A 73 -5.14 -44.72 3.69
N THR A 74 -4.95 -44.29 4.93
CA THR A 74 -5.82 -44.68 6.05
C THR A 74 -7.27 -44.27 5.77
N ARG A 75 -7.51 -43.02 5.33
CA ARG A 75 -8.85 -42.53 4.96
C ARG A 75 -9.47 -43.30 3.79
N VAL A 76 -8.65 -43.70 2.81
CA VAL A 76 -9.08 -44.55 1.68
C VAL A 76 -9.59 -45.89 2.19
N ARG A 77 -8.86 -46.54 3.11
CA ARG A 77 -9.30 -47.81 3.71
C ARG A 77 -10.58 -47.66 4.54
N GLU A 78 -10.70 -46.58 5.32
CA GLU A 78 -11.93 -46.26 6.05
C GLU A 78 -13.13 -46.08 5.11
N ALA A 79 -12.94 -45.41 3.97
CA ALA A 79 -13.99 -45.24 2.96
C ALA A 79 -14.38 -46.59 2.32
N GLN A 80 -13.40 -47.41 1.93
CA GLN A 80 -13.65 -48.75 1.37
C GLN A 80 -14.43 -49.64 2.33
N HIS A 81 -14.04 -49.65 3.61
CA HIS A 81 -14.74 -50.42 4.64
C HIS A 81 -16.19 -49.95 4.78
N ARG A 82 -16.42 -48.65 4.82
CA ARG A 82 -17.77 -48.06 4.93
C ARG A 82 -18.64 -48.33 3.70
N ASN A 83 -18.02 -48.43 2.53
CA ASN A 83 -18.69 -48.74 1.27
C ASN A 83 -18.76 -50.27 1.02
N GLU A 84 -18.44 -51.09 2.02
CA GLU A 84 -18.49 -52.56 1.96
C GLU A 84 -17.64 -53.16 0.81
N PHE A 85 -16.54 -52.49 0.45
CA PHE A 85 -15.67 -52.88 -0.64
C PHE A 85 -14.57 -53.85 -0.16
N THR A 86 -14.51 -55.04 -0.78
CA THR A 86 -13.65 -56.16 -0.34
C THR A 86 -12.47 -56.45 -1.27
N SER A 87 -12.41 -55.82 -2.45
CA SER A 87 -11.36 -56.10 -3.44
C SER A 87 -10.04 -55.39 -3.12
N VAL A 88 -8.93 -55.95 -3.59
CA VAL A 88 -7.59 -55.35 -3.42
C VAL A 88 -7.35 -54.34 -4.53
N VAL A 89 -6.87 -53.15 -4.18
CA VAL A 89 -6.53 -52.07 -5.11
C VAL A 89 -5.06 -51.68 -4.96
N ASN A 90 -4.45 -51.26 -6.06
CA ASN A 90 -3.08 -50.75 -6.05
C ASN A 90 -3.03 -49.37 -5.38
N LYS A 91 -2.24 -49.25 -4.30
CA LYS A 91 -2.08 -47.99 -3.55
C LYS A 91 -1.64 -46.83 -4.46
N GLN A 92 -0.70 -47.06 -5.36
CA GLN A 92 -0.14 -46.01 -6.21
C GLN A 92 -1.17 -45.49 -7.22
N GLU A 93 -1.94 -46.38 -7.86
CA GLU A 93 -2.98 -45.99 -8.81
C GLU A 93 -4.11 -45.19 -8.15
N VAL A 94 -4.47 -45.57 -6.92
CA VAL A 94 -5.45 -44.83 -6.11
C VAL A 94 -4.93 -43.43 -5.78
N LEU A 95 -3.69 -43.32 -5.30
CA LEU A 95 -3.05 -42.04 -4.99
C LEU A 95 -2.97 -41.13 -6.22
N GLU A 96 -2.57 -41.65 -7.38
CA GLU A 96 -2.53 -40.89 -8.63
C GLU A 96 -3.91 -40.42 -9.07
N THR A 97 -4.93 -41.27 -8.97
CA THR A 97 -6.31 -40.90 -9.30
C THR A 97 -6.86 -39.82 -8.37
N LEU A 98 -6.53 -39.89 -7.08
CA LEU A 98 -6.93 -38.88 -6.09
C LEU A 98 -6.19 -37.55 -6.28
N ARG A 99 -4.93 -37.58 -6.74
CA ARG A 99 -4.20 -36.36 -7.14
C ARG A 99 -4.83 -35.71 -8.37
N LEU A 100 -5.21 -36.49 -9.37
CA LEU A 100 -5.94 -35.97 -10.54
C LEU A 100 -7.29 -35.36 -10.13
N LEU A 101 -8.01 -35.99 -9.20
CA LEU A 101 -9.22 -35.41 -8.64
C LEU A 101 -8.93 -34.06 -7.97
N TYR A 102 -7.86 -33.95 -7.18
CA TYR A 102 -7.45 -32.70 -6.54
C TYR A 102 -7.22 -31.58 -7.57
N GLU A 103 -6.51 -31.83 -8.65
CA GLU A 103 -6.26 -30.84 -9.70
C GLU A 103 -7.55 -30.39 -10.41
N GLN A 104 -8.58 -31.24 -10.46
CA GLN A 104 -9.90 -30.85 -10.96
C GLN A 104 -10.72 -30.05 -9.94
N LEU A 105 -10.54 -30.31 -8.65
CA LEU A 105 -11.14 -29.54 -7.55
C LEU A 105 -10.45 -28.19 -7.36
N VAL A 106 -9.15 -28.12 -7.63
CA VAL A 106 -8.31 -26.94 -7.44
C VAL A 106 -7.43 -26.74 -8.69
N PRO A 107 -8.00 -26.29 -9.83
CA PRO A 107 -7.25 -26.11 -11.08
C PRO A 107 -6.03 -25.18 -10.96
N SER A 108 -6.04 -24.27 -9.98
CA SER A 108 -4.90 -23.38 -9.71
C SER A 108 -3.64 -24.13 -9.30
N ALA A 109 -3.72 -25.37 -8.81
CA ALA A 109 -2.55 -26.22 -8.58
C ALA A 109 -1.82 -26.55 -9.90
N ALA A 110 -2.58 -26.72 -10.99
CA ALA A 110 -2.07 -26.98 -12.34
C ALA A 110 -1.84 -25.69 -13.17
N GLY A 111 -1.99 -24.50 -12.56
CA GLY A 111 -1.86 -23.21 -13.26
C GLY A 111 -3.09 -22.80 -14.07
N GLU A 112 -4.22 -23.49 -13.87
CA GLU A 112 -5.49 -23.20 -14.53
C GLU A 112 -6.41 -22.34 -13.65
N SER A 113 -7.41 -21.70 -14.28
CA SER A 113 -8.41 -20.89 -13.58
C SER A 113 -9.65 -21.72 -13.24
N GLY A 114 -10.23 -21.50 -12.05
CA GLY A 114 -11.44 -22.19 -11.61
C GLY A 114 -12.38 -21.28 -10.80
N GLU A 115 -13.69 -21.53 -10.90
CA GLU A 115 -14.71 -20.89 -10.06
C GLU A 115 -15.23 -21.87 -9.00
N ALA A 116 -14.96 -21.58 -7.73
CA ALA A 116 -15.28 -22.47 -6.60
C ALA A 116 -16.75 -22.93 -6.57
N ASN A 117 -17.70 -22.03 -6.80
CA ASN A 117 -19.14 -22.39 -6.78
C ASN A 117 -19.48 -23.39 -7.91
N GLN A 118 -18.88 -23.23 -9.10
CA GLN A 118 -19.12 -24.17 -10.20
C GLN A 118 -18.49 -25.53 -9.90
N ILE A 119 -17.26 -25.54 -9.38
CA ILE A 119 -16.54 -26.76 -8.99
C ILE A 119 -17.29 -27.50 -7.87
N CYS A 120 -17.72 -26.79 -6.83
CA CYS A 120 -18.51 -27.35 -5.72
C CYS A 120 -19.78 -28.03 -6.24
N ASN A 121 -20.57 -27.36 -7.09
CA ASN A 121 -21.76 -27.98 -7.68
C ASN A 121 -21.43 -29.13 -8.65
N LYS A 122 -20.26 -29.09 -9.31
CA LYS A 122 -19.81 -30.14 -10.23
C LYS A 122 -19.37 -31.41 -9.49
N TYR A 123 -18.68 -31.30 -8.35
CA TYR A 123 -17.99 -32.42 -7.71
C TYR A 123 -18.53 -32.85 -6.35
N LEU A 124 -19.10 -31.98 -5.52
CA LEU A 124 -19.56 -32.38 -4.17
C LEU A 124 -20.57 -33.52 -4.24
N TYR A 125 -21.61 -33.36 -5.08
CA TYR A 125 -22.65 -34.37 -5.25
C TYR A 125 -22.13 -35.76 -5.65
N PRO A 126 -21.39 -35.93 -6.77
CA PRO A 126 -20.89 -37.25 -7.15
C PRO A 126 -19.85 -37.84 -6.20
N LEU A 127 -19.16 -37.03 -5.39
CA LEU A 127 -18.21 -37.53 -4.40
C LEU A 127 -18.88 -38.03 -3.12
N THR A 128 -20.10 -37.58 -2.82
CA THR A 128 -20.80 -37.90 -1.56
C THR A 128 -22.08 -38.72 -1.75
N ASP A 129 -22.53 -38.90 -2.98
CA ASP A 129 -23.75 -39.64 -3.33
C ASP A 129 -23.50 -40.52 -4.56
N ALA A 130 -23.41 -41.83 -4.34
CA ALA A 130 -23.19 -42.82 -5.40
C ALA A 130 -24.27 -42.79 -6.49
N ASN A 131 -25.49 -42.36 -6.16
CA ASN A 131 -26.61 -42.28 -7.11
C ASN A 131 -26.62 -40.99 -7.95
N SER A 132 -25.66 -40.08 -7.72
CA SER A 132 -25.55 -38.83 -8.43
C SER A 132 -25.44 -39.02 -9.95
N GLN A 133 -26.20 -38.22 -10.70
CA GLN A 133 -26.18 -38.18 -12.17
C GLN A 133 -25.21 -37.13 -12.74
N SER A 134 -24.49 -36.43 -11.86
CA SER A 134 -23.64 -35.31 -12.24
C SER A 134 -22.47 -35.77 -13.12
N GLY A 135 -22.39 -35.26 -14.36
CA GLY A 135 -21.32 -35.59 -15.32
C GLY A 135 -21.59 -36.81 -16.20
N LYS A 136 -22.60 -37.65 -15.87
CA LYS A 136 -22.98 -38.84 -16.67
C LYS A 136 -23.67 -38.50 -18.00
N GLY A 137 -24.07 -37.23 -18.20
CA GLY A 137 -24.73 -36.76 -19.43
C GLY A 137 -26.20 -37.19 -19.58
N THR A 138 -26.75 -37.86 -18.58
CA THR A 138 -28.13 -38.38 -18.54
C THR A 138 -29.15 -37.36 -18.03
N ALA A 139 -28.71 -36.36 -17.26
CA ALA A 139 -29.59 -35.33 -16.72
C ALA A 139 -29.91 -34.23 -17.75
N SER A 140 -31.20 -33.92 -17.91
CA SER A 140 -31.70 -32.80 -18.72
C SER A 140 -31.75 -31.46 -17.96
N SER A 141 -31.39 -31.47 -16.67
CA SER A 141 -31.39 -30.31 -15.77
C SER A 141 -30.13 -29.45 -15.91
N GLY A 142 -30.24 -28.17 -15.55
CA GLY A 142 -29.13 -27.20 -15.54
C GLY A 142 -29.31 -26.02 -16.48
N ARG A 143 -28.39 -25.05 -16.42
CA ARG A 143 -28.42 -23.88 -17.30
C ARG A 143 -28.15 -24.30 -18.75
N LYS A 144 -28.97 -23.82 -19.69
CA LYS A 144 -28.75 -24.06 -21.13
C LYS A 144 -27.34 -23.57 -21.54
N PRO A 145 -26.54 -24.39 -22.24
CA PRO A 145 -25.22 -23.99 -22.72
C PRO A 145 -25.33 -22.82 -23.71
N ARG A 146 -24.26 -22.06 -23.86
CA ARG A 146 -24.23 -20.84 -24.68
C ARG A 146 -24.74 -21.07 -26.11
N TRP A 147 -24.29 -22.15 -26.76
CA TRP A 147 -24.71 -22.49 -28.12
C TRP A 147 -26.24 -22.69 -28.25
N LYS A 148 -26.93 -23.25 -27.24
CA LYS A 148 -28.40 -23.39 -27.27
C LYS A 148 -29.09 -22.03 -27.18
N ASN A 149 -28.53 -21.08 -26.43
CA ASN A 149 -29.06 -19.73 -26.34
C ASN A 149 -28.83 -18.96 -27.65
N LEU A 150 -27.63 -19.08 -28.24
CA LEU A 150 -27.31 -18.49 -29.55
C LEU A 150 -28.19 -19.05 -30.66
N LYS A 151 -28.38 -20.38 -30.70
CA LYS A 151 -29.30 -21.03 -31.63
C LYS A 151 -30.73 -20.52 -31.47
N GLY A 152 -31.20 -20.35 -30.23
CA GLY A 152 -32.52 -19.79 -29.94
C GLY A 152 -32.66 -18.31 -30.30
N ALA A 153 -31.56 -17.56 -30.35
CA ALA A 153 -31.50 -16.15 -30.75
C ALA A 153 -31.27 -15.94 -32.26
N GLY A 154 -31.08 -17.03 -33.03
CA GLY A 154 -30.80 -16.95 -34.47
C GLY A 154 -29.37 -16.51 -34.83
N ASP A 155 -28.43 -16.53 -33.89
CA ASP A 155 -27.04 -16.12 -34.12
C ASP A 155 -26.25 -17.25 -34.84
N PRO A 156 -25.69 -17.03 -36.04
CA PRO A 156 -25.04 -18.06 -36.85
C PRO A 156 -23.78 -18.65 -36.19
N SER A 157 -23.18 -17.97 -35.19
CA SER A 157 -22.01 -18.48 -34.45
C SER A 157 -22.30 -19.68 -33.53
N TRP A 158 -23.57 -20.12 -33.43
CA TRP A 158 -23.96 -21.23 -32.55
C TRP A 158 -23.32 -22.58 -32.92
N GLU A 159 -23.02 -22.82 -34.20
CA GLU A 159 -22.41 -24.08 -34.66
C GLU A 159 -20.97 -24.22 -34.17
N GLU A 160 -20.20 -23.14 -34.28
CA GLU A 160 -18.82 -23.06 -33.77
C GLU A 160 -18.79 -23.26 -32.25
N GLU A 161 -19.69 -22.57 -31.51
CA GLU A 161 -19.79 -22.71 -30.06
C GLU A 161 -20.27 -24.10 -29.63
N LYS A 162 -21.08 -24.80 -30.45
CA LYS A 162 -21.46 -26.20 -30.18
C LYS A 162 -20.27 -27.15 -30.34
N LYS A 163 -19.43 -26.94 -31.38
CA LYS A 163 -18.21 -27.73 -31.58
C LYS A 163 -17.23 -27.54 -30.41
N LYS A 164 -16.97 -26.29 -30.00
CA LYS A 164 -16.17 -25.97 -28.81
C LYS A 164 -16.69 -26.66 -27.55
N TRP A 165 -18.01 -26.64 -27.32
CA TRP A 165 -18.63 -27.30 -26.19
C TRP A 165 -18.46 -28.83 -26.20
N ALA A 166 -18.55 -29.46 -27.37
CA ALA A 166 -18.36 -30.91 -27.52
C ALA A 166 -16.89 -31.32 -27.27
N GLU A 167 -15.94 -30.58 -27.83
CA GLU A 167 -14.50 -30.78 -27.60
C GLU A 167 -14.13 -30.60 -26.12
N GLN A 168 -14.67 -29.58 -25.45
CA GLN A 168 -14.46 -29.37 -24.01
C GLN A 168 -15.00 -30.53 -23.17
N ARG A 169 -16.14 -31.13 -23.54
CA ARG A 169 -16.68 -32.30 -22.82
C ARG A 169 -15.88 -33.57 -23.03
N GLN A 170 -15.31 -33.78 -24.22
CA GLN A 170 -14.43 -34.93 -24.47
C GLN A 170 -13.13 -34.84 -23.65
N LYS A 171 -12.63 -33.64 -23.41
CA LYS A 171 -11.43 -33.38 -22.61
C LYS A 171 -11.68 -33.39 -21.09
N ASP A 172 -12.93 -33.38 -20.62
CA ASP A 172 -13.26 -33.34 -19.19
C ASP A 172 -12.98 -34.71 -18.53
N PRO A 173 -11.93 -34.85 -17.70
CA PRO A 173 -11.54 -36.14 -17.13
C PRO A 173 -12.50 -36.63 -16.04
N LYS A 174 -13.52 -35.82 -15.68
CA LYS A 174 -14.44 -36.13 -14.58
C LYS A 174 -15.03 -37.53 -14.64
N LEU A 175 -15.58 -37.95 -15.79
CA LEU A 175 -16.25 -39.25 -15.86
C LEU A 175 -15.27 -40.40 -15.66
N GLN A 176 -14.08 -40.29 -16.27
CA GLN A 176 -13.00 -41.26 -16.09
C GLN A 176 -12.56 -41.35 -14.63
N ILE A 177 -12.38 -40.21 -13.95
CA ILE A 177 -12.02 -40.17 -12.52
C ILE A 177 -13.11 -40.82 -11.68
N MET A 178 -14.38 -40.47 -11.90
CA MET A 178 -15.50 -41.03 -11.13
C MET A 178 -15.62 -42.54 -11.31
N ASN A 179 -15.46 -43.05 -12.53
CA ASN A 179 -15.49 -44.50 -12.79
C ASN A 179 -14.32 -45.24 -12.11
N ARG A 180 -13.13 -44.63 -12.06
CA ARG A 180 -11.98 -45.20 -11.33
C ARG A 180 -12.24 -45.22 -9.83
N LEU A 181 -12.73 -44.12 -9.25
CA LEU A 181 -13.07 -44.07 -7.83
C LEU A 181 -14.13 -45.13 -7.46
N ASP A 182 -15.13 -45.32 -8.31
CA ASP A 182 -16.14 -46.38 -8.14
C ASP A 182 -15.49 -47.77 -8.14
N SER A 183 -14.60 -48.04 -9.10
CA SER A 183 -13.87 -49.32 -9.19
C SER A 183 -12.95 -49.58 -7.99
N TYR A 184 -12.59 -48.54 -7.24
CA TYR A 184 -11.80 -48.64 -6.02
C TYR A 184 -12.65 -48.72 -4.74
N GLY A 185 -13.99 -48.72 -4.85
CA GLY A 185 -14.89 -48.68 -3.70
C GLY A 185 -14.87 -47.34 -2.96
N LEU A 186 -14.57 -46.24 -3.67
CA LEU A 186 -14.40 -44.91 -3.11
C LEU A 186 -15.55 -43.95 -3.45
N LEU A 187 -16.72 -44.46 -3.81
CA LEU A 187 -17.93 -43.66 -3.94
C LEU A 187 -19.02 -44.21 -3.00
N PRO A 188 -19.48 -43.43 -2.01
CA PRO A 188 -19.00 -42.10 -1.61
C PRO A 188 -17.54 -42.07 -1.11
N LEU A 189 -16.81 -40.99 -1.42
CA LEU A 189 -15.38 -40.83 -1.05
C LEU A 189 -15.23 -40.42 0.42
N PHE A 190 -16.09 -39.51 0.87
CA PHE A 190 -16.10 -39.00 2.24
C PHE A 190 -17.53 -38.75 2.70
N PRO A 191 -17.82 -38.84 4.01
CA PRO A 191 -19.12 -38.45 4.54
C PRO A 191 -19.28 -36.94 4.46
N LEU A 192 -20.53 -36.47 4.33
CA LEU A 192 -20.82 -35.05 4.50
C LEU A 192 -20.59 -34.67 5.98
N PHE A 193 -20.04 -33.48 6.23
CA PHE A 193 -19.78 -33.01 7.60
C PHE A 193 -21.06 -33.05 8.45
N THR A 194 -22.19 -32.59 7.91
CA THR A 194 -23.48 -32.62 8.65
C THR A 194 -24.11 -34.00 8.82
N ASP A 195 -23.55 -35.05 8.21
CA ASP A 195 -23.97 -36.44 8.39
C ASP A 195 -22.86 -37.30 9.03
N SER A 196 -21.80 -36.67 9.51
CA SER A 196 -20.65 -37.36 10.10
C SER A 196 -20.82 -37.51 11.62
N GLU A 197 -20.03 -38.42 12.20
CA GLU A 197 -19.94 -38.61 13.64
C GLU A 197 -18.97 -37.60 14.31
N ASP A 198 -18.70 -36.47 13.65
CA ASP A 198 -17.79 -35.46 14.16
C ASP A 198 -18.34 -34.86 15.49
N PRO A 199 -17.49 -34.70 16.53
CA PRO A 199 -17.91 -34.16 17.82
C PRO A 199 -18.64 -32.81 17.76
N PHE A 200 -18.41 -32.01 16.71
CA PHE A 200 -19.02 -30.70 16.56
C PHE A 200 -20.45 -30.73 15.99
N VAL A 201 -20.89 -31.85 15.42
CA VAL A 201 -22.22 -32.01 14.79
C VAL A 201 -23.10 -33.06 15.44
N ARG A 202 -22.53 -33.99 16.22
CA ARG A 202 -23.27 -35.12 16.84
C ARG A 202 -24.38 -34.67 17.80
N ASP A 203 -24.25 -33.48 18.39
CA ASP A 203 -25.21 -32.87 19.32
C ASP A 203 -26.32 -32.09 18.61
N ILE A 204 -26.33 -32.07 17.28
CA ILE A 204 -27.29 -31.33 16.46
C ILE A 204 -28.33 -32.28 15.89
N THR A 205 -29.59 -32.05 16.28
CA THR A 205 -30.75 -32.69 15.66
C THR A 205 -31.06 -32.02 14.32
N TRP A 206 -30.59 -32.61 13.23
CA TRP A 206 -30.79 -32.09 11.88
C TRP A 206 -32.21 -32.29 11.36
N LEU A 207 -32.67 -31.39 10.47
CA LEU A 207 -33.92 -31.66 9.77
C LEU A 207 -33.75 -32.85 8.82
N PRO A 208 -34.79 -33.70 8.68
CA PRO A 208 -34.76 -34.80 7.72
C PRO A 208 -34.51 -34.29 6.31
N LYS A 209 -33.61 -34.96 5.59
CA LYS A 209 -33.40 -34.70 4.15
C LYS A 209 -34.65 -35.12 3.38
N SER A 210 -35.05 -34.33 2.39
CA SER A 210 -36.10 -34.75 1.46
C SER A 210 -35.61 -35.91 0.57
N LYS A 211 -36.53 -36.71 0.01
CA LYS A 211 -36.18 -37.89 -0.82
C LYS A 211 -35.21 -37.62 -1.98
N LYS A 212 -35.19 -36.39 -2.52
CA LYS A 212 -34.33 -35.98 -3.64
C LYS A 212 -33.13 -35.14 -3.21
N GLN A 213 -32.90 -34.98 -1.90
CA GLN A 213 -31.84 -34.16 -1.35
C GLN A 213 -30.72 -35.05 -0.83
N SER A 214 -29.61 -35.10 -1.56
CA SER A 214 -28.40 -35.79 -1.10
C SER A 214 -27.56 -34.95 -0.14
N VAL A 215 -27.45 -33.64 -0.38
CA VAL A 215 -26.54 -32.74 0.36
C VAL A 215 -27.32 -31.62 1.06
N ARG A 216 -26.99 -31.29 2.32
CA ARG A 216 -27.50 -30.08 2.99
C ARG A 216 -26.80 -28.84 2.45
N LYS A 217 -27.51 -27.72 2.40
CA LYS A 217 -26.94 -26.47 1.87
C LYS A 217 -25.81 -25.90 2.75
N TRP A 218 -25.74 -26.29 4.02
CA TRP A 218 -24.60 -26.02 4.89
C TRP A 218 -23.32 -26.60 4.30
N ASP A 219 -23.29 -27.91 3.98
CA ASP A 219 -22.12 -28.57 3.39
C ASP A 219 -21.69 -27.94 2.07
N LYS A 220 -22.65 -27.49 1.27
CA LYS A 220 -22.34 -26.77 0.02
C LYS A 220 -21.58 -25.47 0.28
N ASP A 221 -21.99 -24.67 1.26
CA ASP A 221 -21.27 -23.42 1.61
C ASP A 221 -19.89 -23.76 2.18
N MET A 222 -19.81 -24.72 3.10
CA MET A 222 -18.55 -25.14 3.73
C MET A 222 -17.53 -25.65 2.70
N PHE A 223 -17.95 -26.55 1.80
CA PHE A 223 -17.10 -27.08 0.73
C PHE A 223 -16.72 -26.01 -0.29
N ASN A 224 -17.65 -25.13 -0.67
CA ASN A 224 -17.37 -24.03 -1.59
C ASN A 224 -16.30 -23.09 -0.99
N GLN A 225 -16.41 -22.70 0.27
CA GLN A 225 -15.41 -21.86 0.93
C GLN A 225 -14.07 -22.57 1.10
N ALA A 226 -14.04 -23.90 1.32
CA ALA A 226 -12.80 -24.67 1.32
C ALA A 226 -12.09 -24.58 -0.05
N ILE A 227 -12.82 -24.78 -1.16
CA ILE A 227 -12.28 -24.65 -2.52
C ILE A 227 -11.78 -23.23 -2.80
N GLU A 228 -12.51 -22.17 -2.40
CA GLU A 228 -12.06 -20.78 -2.55
C GLU A 228 -10.70 -20.54 -1.88
N ARG A 229 -10.51 -21.09 -0.67
CA ARG A 229 -9.25 -20.97 0.07
C ARG A 229 -8.11 -21.69 -0.66
N PHE A 230 -8.37 -22.88 -1.21
CA PHE A 230 -7.37 -23.67 -1.94
C PHE A 230 -7.01 -23.07 -3.30
N LEU A 231 -7.97 -22.58 -4.08
CA LEU A 231 -7.69 -21.90 -5.36
C LEU A 231 -6.77 -20.69 -5.15
N SER A 232 -7.09 -19.88 -4.14
CA SER A 232 -6.25 -18.72 -3.79
C SER A 232 -4.88 -19.16 -3.28
N TRP A 233 -4.82 -20.15 -2.39
CA TRP A 233 -3.57 -20.59 -1.77
C TRP A 233 -2.63 -21.25 -2.79
N GLU A 234 -3.13 -22.07 -3.71
CA GLU A 234 -2.28 -22.65 -4.77
C GLU A 234 -1.78 -21.61 -5.77
N SER A 235 -2.62 -20.62 -6.11
CA SER A 235 -2.16 -19.47 -6.89
C SER A 235 -1.02 -18.71 -6.18
N TRP A 236 -1.04 -18.64 -4.85
CA TRP A 236 0.05 -18.07 -4.07
C TRP A 236 1.27 -18.99 -3.99
N ASN A 237 1.10 -20.32 -3.92
CA ASN A 237 2.22 -21.27 -3.97
C ASN A 237 3.01 -21.11 -5.27
N GLN A 238 2.32 -21.03 -6.41
CA GLN A 238 2.96 -20.79 -7.71
C GLN A 238 3.72 -19.45 -7.73
N LYS A 239 3.09 -18.37 -7.25
CA LYS A 239 3.75 -17.06 -7.16
C LYS A 239 5.00 -17.07 -6.28
N VAL A 240 4.90 -17.66 -5.10
CA VAL A 240 6.04 -17.77 -4.15
C VAL A 240 7.17 -18.59 -4.76
N LYS A 241 6.85 -19.68 -5.46
CA LYS A 241 7.84 -20.50 -6.18
C LYS A 241 8.54 -19.69 -7.27
N THR A 242 7.79 -18.98 -8.13
CA THR A 242 8.36 -18.13 -9.18
C THR A 242 9.23 -17.02 -8.59
N GLU A 243 8.77 -16.32 -7.55
CA GLU A 243 9.55 -15.28 -6.85
C GLU A 243 10.85 -15.86 -6.26
N TYR A 244 10.80 -17.06 -5.67
CA TYR A 244 11.99 -17.74 -5.15
C TYR A 244 12.98 -18.09 -6.26
N GLU A 245 12.51 -18.66 -7.38
CA GLU A 245 13.33 -19.03 -8.53
C GLU A 245 14.00 -17.80 -9.18
N GLU A 246 13.25 -16.71 -9.36
CA GLU A 246 13.78 -15.42 -9.83
C GLU A 246 14.86 -14.88 -8.89
N LEU A 247 14.62 -14.92 -7.58
CA LEU A 247 15.55 -14.46 -6.56
C LEU A 247 16.82 -15.32 -6.51
N ALA A 248 16.69 -16.63 -6.63
CA ALA A 248 17.81 -17.57 -6.68
C ALA A 248 18.66 -17.37 -7.95
N SER A 249 18.02 -17.15 -9.10
CA SER A 249 18.70 -16.80 -10.36
C SER A 249 19.48 -15.49 -10.22
N LYS A 250 18.83 -14.46 -9.68
CA LYS A 250 19.45 -13.14 -9.40
C LYS A 250 20.66 -13.26 -8.46
N TYR A 251 20.54 -14.04 -7.39
CA TYR A 251 21.65 -14.31 -6.46
C TYR A 251 22.85 -14.93 -7.17
N LYS A 252 22.63 -15.99 -7.96
CA LYS A 252 23.70 -16.69 -8.69
C LYS A 252 24.38 -15.76 -9.70
N SER A 253 23.60 -14.98 -10.45
CA SER A 253 24.11 -14.03 -11.43
C SER A 253 24.98 -12.95 -10.78
N LEU A 254 24.49 -12.26 -9.75
CA LEU A 254 25.26 -11.22 -9.04
C LEU A 254 26.56 -11.79 -8.43
N LYS A 255 26.50 -13.00 -7.85
CA LYS A 255 27.68 -13.67 -7.30
C LYS A 255 28.73 -13.92 -8.38
N ALA A 256 28.32 -14.46 -9.53
CA ALA A 256 29.23 -14.73 -10.64
C ALA A 256 29.86 -13.43 -11.18
N THR A 257 29.07 -12.37 -11.36
CA THR A 257 29.56 -11.06 -11.79
C THR A 257 30.59 -10.49 -10.83
N LEU A 258 30.32 -10.49 -9.51
CA LEU A 258 31.25 -9.94 -8.51
C LEU A 258 32.58 -10.71 -8.46
N ILE A 259 32.54 -12.04 -8.49
CA ILE A 259 33.74 -12.88 -8.48
C ILE A 259 34.57 -12.64 -9.74
N GLN A 260 33.92 -12.49 -10.90
CA GLN A 260 34.58 -12.18 -12.16
C GLN A 260 35.19 -10.77 -12.18
N MET A 261 34.55 -9.80 -11.52
CA MET A 261 35.06 -8.43 -11.42
C MET A 261 36.30 -8.33 -10.53
N ASP A 262 36.23 -8.84 -9.30
CA ASP A 262 37.35 -8.85 -8.35
C ASP A 262 37.09 -9.83 -7.19
N SER A 263 37.68 -11.03 -7.28
CA SER A 263 37.54 -12.06 -6.23
C SER A 263 38.16 -11.63 -4.90
N LYS A 264 39.26 -10.87 -4.92
CA LYS A 264 39.93 -10.41 -3.69
C LYS A 264 39.06 -9.41 -2.95
N ALA A 265 38.40 -8.50 -3.67
CA ALA A 265 37.48 -7.54 -3.06
C ALA A 265 36.23 -8.22 -2.51
N PHE A 266 35.75 -9.29 -3.17
CA PHE A 266 34.64 -10.11 -2.69
C PHE A 266 34.97 -10.75 -1.34
N ASP A 267 36.14 -11.39 -1.23
CA ASP A 267 36.59 -12.05 0.00
C ASP A 267 36.85 -11.04 1.13
N ALA A 268 37.41 -9.87 0.81
CA ALA A 268 37.67 -8.81 1.79
C ALA A 268 36.38 -8.25 2.43
N LEU A 269 35.33 -8.01 1.63
CA LEU A 269 34.03 -7.59 2.15
C LEU A 269 33.34 -8.72 2.94
N GLY A 270 33.48 -9.98 2.53
CA GLY A 270 33.00 -11.13 3.30
C GLY A 270 33.68 -11.24 4.68
N SER A 271 35.01 -11.08 4.72
CA SER A 271 35.78 -11.06 5.97
C SER A 271 35.40 -9.87 6.86
N PHE A 272 35.08 -8.72 6.28
CA PHE A 272 34.55 -7.58 7.04
C PHE A 272 33.19 -7.92 7.67
N GLU A 273 32.26 -8.52 6.92
CA GLU A 273 30.96 -8.95 7.45
C GLU A 273 31.13 -9.94 8.62
N GLU A 274 32.02 -10.93 8.49
CA GLU A 274 32.32 -11.91 9.55
C GLU A 274 32.87 -11.27 10.83
N LYS A 275 33.87 -10.40 10.70
CA LYS A 275 34.41 -9.65 11.85
C LYS A 275 33.34 -8.79 12.49
N ARG A 276 32.50 -8.15 11.68
CA ARG A 276 31.41 -7.30 12.17
C ARG A 276 30.34 -8.09 12.92
N ILE A 277 30.03 -9.32 12.50
CA ILE A 277 29.15 -10.23 13.23
C ILE A 277 29.71 -10.50 14.63
N GLU A 278 31.00 -10.81 14.73
CA GLU A 278 31.66 -11.11 16.00
C GLU A 278 31.67 -9.90 16.94
N GLU A 279 31.99 -8.71 16.42
CA GLU A 279 31.87 -7.45 17.17
C GLU A 279 30.45 -7.22 17.69
N LEU A 280 29.43 -7.40 16.83
CA LEU A 280 28.04 -7.18 17.21
C LEU A 280 27.53 -8.20 18.23
N LYS A 281 28.00 -9.45 18.19
CA LYS A 281 27.71 -10.45 19.23
C LYS A 281 28.29 -10.05 20.59
N ASN A 282 29.44 -9.39 20.60
CA ASN A 282 30.12 -8.97 21.83
C ASN A 282 29.53 -7.69 22.44
N ILE A 283 28.99 -6.79 21.62
CA ILE A 283 28.56 -5.45 22.06
C ILE A 283 27.03 -5.34 22.18
N THR A 284 26.27 -6.24 21.55
CA THR A 284 24.81 -6.14 21.46
C THR A 284 24.12 -7.49 21.61
N THR A 285 22.79 -7.48 21.68
CA THR A 285 21.95 -8.70 21.82
C THR A 285 21.76 -9.43 20.49
N PHE A 286 22.77 -9.37 19.63
CA PHE A 286 22.76 -9.82 18.23
C PHE A 286 23.08 -11.31 18.08
N HIS A 287 22.91 -12.12 19.13
CA HIS A 287 23.27 -13.53 19.13
C HIS A 287 22.50 -14.38 18.09
N ASN A 288 21.31 -13.94 17.67
CA ASN A 288 20.43 -14.67 16.75
C ASN A 288 20.25 -13.96 15.39
N SER A 289 21.17 -13.09 14.98
CA SER A 289 21.08 -12.36 13.71
C SER A 289 22.43 -12.32 13.01
N THR A 290 22.40 -12.26 11.68
CA THR A 290 23.60 -12.16 10.84
C THR A 290 23.67 -10.76 10.25
N TYR A 291 24.86 -10.16 10.27
CA TYR A 291 25.10 -8.87 9.63
C TYR A 291 25.46 -9.09 8.16
N TYR A 292 24.87 -8.27 7.30
CA TYR A 292 25.16 -8.20 5.87
C TYR A 292 25.22 -6.74 5.46
N LEU A 293 26.15 -6.41 4.56
CA LEU A 293 26.25 -5.08 3.98
C LEU A 293 25.04 -4.83 3.07
N GLY A 294 24.23 -3.83 3.40
CA GLY A 294 23.13 -3.37 2.57
C GLY A 294 23.41 -2.04 1.88
N THR A 295 22.55 -1.66 0.94
CA THR A 295 22.63 -0.36 0.27
C THR A 295 22.34 0.80 1.22
N ARG A 296 21.69 0.53 2.34
CA ARG A 296 21.47 1.51 3.41
C ARG A 296 22.77 1.90 4.10
N GLU A 297 23.63 0.93 4.36
CA GLU A 297 24.93 1.11 4.99
C GLU A 297 25.88 1.89 4.05
N LEU A 298 25.65 1.81 2.73
CA LEU A 298 26.37 2.56 1.69
C LEU A 298 25.69 3.87 1.23
N ARG A 299 24.75 4.43 1.98
CA ARG A 299 24.15 5.72 1.57
C ARG A 299 25.19 6.82 1.42
N GLY A 300 25.08 7.58 0.34
CA GLY A 300 26.03 8.64 -0.04
C GLY A 300 27.24 8.14 -0.84
N TRP A 301 27.33 6.83 -1.12
CA TRP A 301 28.50 6.19 -1.73
C TRP A 301 29.03 6.92 -2.95
N LYS A 302 28.20 7.14 -3.97
CA LYS A 302 28.58 7.83 -5.21
C LYS A 302 29.27 9.18 -4.97
N VAL A 303 28.71 10.00 -4.09
CA VAL A 303 29.26 11.34 -3.78
C VAL A 303 30.59 11.26 -3.03
N ILE A 304 30.73 10.27 -2.16
CA ILE A 304 31.92 10.09 -1.33
C ILE A 304 33.06 9.49 -2.16
N VAL A 305 32.80 8.41 -2.90
CA VAL A 305 33.82 7.74 -3.72
C VAL A 305 34.35 8.66 -4.83
N ASP A 306 33.50 9.49 -5.43
CA ASP A 306 33.93 10.48 -6.44
C ASP A 306 34.89 11.54 -5.86
N LYS A 307 34.81 11.84 -4.56
CA LYS A 307 35.78 12.70 -3.88
C LYS A 307 37.06 11.92 -3.54
N TRP A 308 36.93 10.70 -3.02
CA TRP A 308 38.05 9.84 -2.66
C TRP A 308 38.96 9.52 -3.84
N ILE A 309 38.41 9.30 -5.04
CA ILE A 309 39.21 9.00 -6.24
C ILE A 309 40.04 10.20 -6.71
N ARG A 310 39.64 11.42 -6.35
CA ARG A 310 40.40 12.64 -6.66
C ARG A 310 41.54 12.90 -5.67
N PHE A 311 41.67 12.09 -4.61
CA PHE A 311 42.74 12.25 -3.64
C PHE A 311 44.06 11.70 -4.22
N SER A 312 45.12 12.48 -4.06
CA SER A 312 46.48 12.02 -4.32
C SER A 312 46.87 10.90 -3.35
N GLU A 313 47.86 10.09 -3.73
CA GLU A 313 48.30 8.94 -2.94
C GLU A 313 48.82 9.31 -1.54
N ASN A 314 49.20 10.56 -1.32
CA ASN A 314 49.73 11.07 -0.04
C ASN A 314 48.64 11.38 1.00
N LYS A 315 47.35 11.20 0.67
CA LYS A 315 46.25 11.47 1.59
C LYS A 315 46.13 10.40 2.67
N THR A 316 45.99 10.83 3.91
CA THR A 316 45.94 9.95 5.08
C THR A 316 44.55 9.36 5.28
N PHE A 317 44.44 8.26 6.03
CA PHE A 317 43.15 7.72 6.48
C PHE A 317 42.22 8.80 7.08
N ALA A 318 42.77 9.73 7.85
CA ALA A 318 42.02 10.82 8.47
C ALA A 318 41.35 11.74 7.42
N ASP A 319 42.00 11.98 6.28
CA ASP A 319 41.41 12.77 5.20
C ASP A 319 40.21 12.05 4.56
N TYR A 320 40.32 10.75 4.30
CA TYR A 320 39.24 9.96 3.69
C TYR A 320 38.00 9.90 4.59
N ILE A 321 38.18 9.63 5.89
CA ILE A 321 37.06 9.52 6.82
C ILE A 321 36.39 10.88 7.09
N GLU A 322 37.12 12.00 6.99
CA GLU A 322 36.55 13.33 7.15
C GLU A 322 35.56 13.67 6.03
N VAL A 323 35.79 13.20 4.81
CA VAL A 323 34.82 13.33 3.70
C VAL A 323 33.46 12.70 4.05
N TYR A 324 33.48 11.51 4.68
CA TYR A 324 32.26 10.85 5.16
C TYR A 324 31.61 11.67 6.29
N LYS A 325 32.38 12.13 7.28
CA LYS A 325 31.86 12.92 8.41
C LYS A 325 31.23 14.23 7.93
N ASP A 326 31.79 14.90 6.94
CA ASP A 326 31.22 16.10 6.33
C ASP A 326 29.92 15.81 5.58
N TYR A 327 29.89 14.69 4.84
CA TYR A 327 28.66 14.23 4.21
C TYR A 327 27.58 13.94 5.27
N GLN A 328 27.93 13.26 6.35
CA GLN A 328 27.04 12.95 7.47
C GLN A 328 26.54 14.20 8.19
N ARG A 329 27.39 15.20 8.43
CA ARG A 329 26.97 16.49 9.02
C ARG A 329 25.95 17.20 8.15
N SER A 330 26.16 17.17 6.83
CA SER A 330 25.27 17.79 5.84
C SER A 330 23.97 16.98 5.60
N HIS A 331 24.04 15.66 5.75
CA HIS A 331 22.99 14.70 5.40
C HIS A 331 22.75 13.67 6.53
N SER A 332 22.60 14.13 7.77
CA SER A 332 22.54 13.27 8.96
C SER A 332 21.43 12.20 8.96
N ARG A 333 20.43 12.34 8.09
CA ARG A 333 19.31 11.39 7.92
C ARG A 333 19.48 10.44 6.74
N GLU A 334 20.42 10.74 5.86
CA GLU A 334 20.67 10.12 4.55
C GLU A 334 22.15 9.68 4.40
N SER A 335 22.87 9.53 5.51
CA SER A 335 24.22 8.96 5.56
C SER A 335 24.18 7.45 5.81
N GLY A 336 25.23 6.76 5.38
CA GLY A 336 25.42 5.33 5.60
C GLY A 336 25.91 4.98 7.01
N ASP A 337 26.51 3.79 7.15
CA ASP A 337 27.10 3.30 8.40
C ASP A 337 28.56 3.74 8.50
N PHE A 338 28.94 4.31 9.64
CA PHE A 338 30.30 4.79 9.87
C PHE A 338 31.33 3.66 9.76
N GLU A 339 31.06 2.48 10.32
CA GLU A 339 32.07 1.41 10.37
C GLU A 339 32.41 0.85 8.99
N VAL A 340 31.45 0.89 8.05
CA VAL A 340 31.67 0.52 6.65
C VAL A 340 32.59 1.53 5.97
N TYR A 341 32.32 2.83 6.11
CA TYR A 341 33.19 3.87 5.53
C TYR A 341 34.55 3.92 6.22
N ASN A 342 34.61 3.62 7.52
CA ASN A 342 35.85 3.45 8.27
C ASN A 342 36.70 2.36 7.63
N PHE A 343 36.16 1.14 7.46
CA PHE A 343 36.82 0.03 6.78
C PHE A 343 37.28 0.38 5.35
N LEU A 344 36.41 0.99 4.54
CA LEU A 344 36.73 1.32 3.14
C LEU A 344 37.75 2.45 3.00
N SER A 345 37.93 3.29 4.03
CA SER A 345 38.87 4.41 4.01
C SER A 345 40.31 4.02 4.33
N HIS A 346 40.52 2.82 4.88
CA HIS A 346 41.84 2.26 5.15
C HIS A 346 42.63 2.00 3.85
N PRO A 347 43.90 2.45 3.73
CA PRO A 347 44.70 2.31 2.51
C PRO A 347 44.76 0.88 1.97
N GLU A 348 44.88 -0.11 2.85
CA GLU A 348 44.91 -1.53 2.51
C GLU A 348 43.63 -2.04 1.83
N ASN A 349 42.50 -1.32 1.95
CA ASN A 349 41.20 -1.68 1.40
C ASN A 349 40.80 -0.83 0.18
N HIS A 350 41.63 0.12 -0.25
CA HIS A 350 41.30 0.99 -1.40
C HIS A 350 41.11 0.20 -2.70
N PHE A 351 41.77 -0.96 -2.83
CA PHE A 351 41.62 -1.82 -4.01
C PHE A 351 40.17 -2.24 -4.28
N ILE A 352 39.32 -2.30 -3.24
CA ILE A 352 37.90 -2.68 -3.34
C ILE A 352 37.10 -1.73 -4.24
N TRP A 353 37.46 -0.43 -4.26
CA TRP A 353 36.66 0.60 -4.94
C TRP A 353 37.44 1.49 -5.91
N ARG A 354 38.79 1.53 -5.81
CA ARG A 354 39.61 2.46 -6.58
C ARG A 354 39.61 2.15 -8.08
N ASN A 355 39.54 0.86 -8.43
CA ASN A 355 39.44 0.39 -9.82
C ASN A 355 38.00 0.11 -10.25
N ASN A 356 37.12 -0.27 -9.31
CA ASN A 356 35.72 -0.65 -9.56
C ASN A 356 34.80 0.11 -8.59
N LYS A 357 34.39 1.34 -8.93
CA LYS A 357 33.61 2.21 -8.02
C LYS A 357 32.27 1.59 -7.62
N GLU A 358 31.69 0.80 -8.51
CA GLU A 358 30.40 0.16 -8.40
C GLU A 358 30.45 -1.12 -7.54
N PHE A 359 31.64 -1.67 -7.27
CA PHE A 359 31.80 -2.96 -6.62
C PHE A 359 31.13 -3.03 -5.23
N PRO A 360 31.34 -2.06 -4.30
CA PRO A 360 30.65 -2.09 -3.01
C PRO A 360 29.12 -2.05 -3.14
N PHE A 361 28.59 -1.28 -4.11
CA PHE A 361 27.14 -1.20 -4.35
C PHE A 361 26.58 -2.53 -4.87
N LEU A 362 27.26 -3.17 -5.83
CA LEU A 362 26.88 -4.48 -6.35
C LEU A 362 26.98 -5.57 -5.26
N TYR A 363 28.03 -5.53 -4.43
CA TYR A 363 28.17 -6.45 -3.29
C TYR A 363 27.03 -6.27 -2.29
N ALA A 364 26.65 -5.02 -1.97
CA ALA A 364 25.51 -4.76 -1.10
C ALA A 364 24.19 -5.30 -1.69
N LYS A 365 23.97 -5.19 -3.01
CA LYS A 365 22.81 -5.80 -3.68
C LYS A 365 22.84 -7.32 -3.66
N TYR A 366 24.03 -7.92 -3.79
CA TYR A 366 24.23 -9.35 -3.60
C TYR A 366 23.87 -9.79 -2.18
N SER A 367 24.40 -9.11 -1.16
CA SER A 367 24.13 -9.39 0.26
C SER A 367 22.64 -9.22 0.63
N GLU A 368 21.97 -8.16 0.15
CA GLU A 368 20.52 -8.00 0.28
C GLU A 368 19.75 -9.16 -0.38
N THR A 369 20.18 -9.60 -1.56
CA THR A 369 19.55 -10.70 -2.30
C THR A 369 19.77 -12.03 -1.58
N LYS A 370 20.97 -12.27 -1.04
CA LYS A 370 21.30 -13.42 -0.20
C LYS A 370 20.41 -13.48 1.04
N LEU A 371 20.31 -12.37 1.78
CA LEU A 371 19.47 -12.30 2.98
C LEU A 371 17.99 -12.52 2.65
N LYS A 372 17.49 -11.95 1.54
CA LYS A 372 16.13 -12.21 1.09
C LYS A 372 15.92 -13.67 0.74
N LEU A 373 16.88 -14.31 0.07
CA LEU A 373 16.80 -15.72 -0.33
C LEU A 373 16.83 -16.65 0.89
N MET A 374 17.65 -16.35 1.89
CA MET A 374 17.69 -17.09 3.17
C MET A 374 16.37 -17.00 3.94
N ASN A 375 15.63 -15.90 3.79
CA ASN A 375 14.32 -15.70 4.44
C ASN A 375 13.13 -15.99 3.49
N ALA A 376 13.40 -16.36 2.24
CA ALA A 376 12.36 -16.51 1.23
C ALA A 376 11.60 -17.81 1.47
N LYS A 377 10.28 -17.71 1.51
CA LYS A 377 9.43 -18.89 1.61
C LYS A 377 9.51 -19.69 0.32
N LYS A 378 9.49 -21.02 0.43
CA LYS A 378 9.34 -21.92 -0.72
C LYS A 378 7.88 -22.16 -1.09
N GLN A 379 6.98 -21.98 -0.13
CA GLN A 379 5.54 -22.17 -0.28
C GLN A 379 4.77 -21.11 0.52
N ALA A 380 3.55 -20.77 0.09
CA ALA A 380 2.67 -19.95 0.90
C ALA A 380 2.22 -20.73 2.14
N THR A 381 2.21 -20.08 3.31
CA THR A 381 1.81 -20.71 4.57
C THR A 381 0.36 -21.22 4.48
N PHE A 382 0.16 -22.48 4.83
CA PHE A 382 -1.16 -23.10 4.91
C PHE A 382 -1.80 -22.77 6.27
N THR A 383 -3.10 -22.44 6.26
CA THR A 383 -3.82 -22.05 7.49
C THR A 383 -5.28 -22.46 7.38
N LEU A 384 -5.67 -23.39 8.26
CA LEU A 384 -7.04 -23.89 8.38
C LEU A 384 -8.02 -22.81 8.84
N SER A 385 -9.30 -23.07 8.59
CA SER A 385 -10.38 -22.27 9.15
C SER A 385 -10.52 -22.56 10.64
N ASP A 386 -10.72 -21.52 11.45
CA ASP A 386 -10.93 -21.64 12.89
C ASP A 386 -11.95 -20.58 13.35
N PRO A 387 -12.92 -20.88 14.23
CA PRO A 387 -13.95 -19.93 14.63
C PRO A 387 -13.42 -18.63 15.26
N ILE A 388 -12.21 -18.61 15.82
CA ILE A 388 -11.63 -17.49 16.59
C ILE A 388 -10.45 -16.84 15.86
N GLU A 389 -9.41 -17.61 15.53
CA GLU A 389 -8.15 -17.09 14.97
C GLU A 389 -8.28 -16.78 13.47
N HIS A 390 -8.92 -17.69 12.72
CA HIS A 390 -9.06 -17.64 11.26
C HIS A 390 -10.50 -17.81 10.76
N PRO A 391 -11.45 -16.97 11.24
CA PRO A 391 -12.87 -17.19 10.98
C PRO A 391 -13.27 -16.89 9.54
N LEU A 392 -14.05 -17.81 8.99
CA LEU A 392 -14.92 -17.63 7.84
C LEU A 392 -16.36 -17.41 8.31
N TRP A 393 -17.19 -16.86 7.42
CA TRP A 393 -18.53 -16.41 7.77
C TRP A 393 -19.56 -17.19 6.98
N VAL A 394 -20.59 -17.67 7.69
CA VAL A 394 -21.78 -18.32 7.13
C VAL A 394 -22.43 -17.42 6.08
N ARG A 395 -22.73 -17.95 4.90
CA ARG A 395 -23.32 -17.18 3.79
C ARG A 395 -24.79 -17.54 3.58
N PHE A 396 -25.56 -16.51 3.22
CA PHE A 396 -26.93 -16.65 2.77
C PHE A 396 -27.08 -16.03 1.38
N GLU A 397 -27.78 -16.70 0.47
CA GLU A 397 -28.16 -16.11 -0.80
C GLU A 397 -29.40 -15.21 -0.65
N GLU A 398 -29.57 -14.28 -1.59
CA GLU A 398 -30.79 -13.50 -1.69
C GLU A 398 -32.01 -14.41 -1.95
N ARG A 399 -33.23 -13.92 -1.70
CA ARG A 399 -34.48 -14.70 -1.82
C ARG A 399 -34.69 -15.46 -3.15
N SER A 400 -34.04 -15.05 -4.24
CA SER A 400 -34.09 -15.69 -5.56
C SER A 400 -32.89 -16.60 -5.87
N GLY A 401 -31.99 -16.81 -4.91
CA GLY A 401 -30.86 -17.72 -5.02
C GLY A 401 -31.30 -19.19 -5.07
N THR A 402 -30.44 -20.04 -5.61
CA THR A 402 -30.74 -21.46 -5.86
C THR A 402 -29.72 -22.43 -5.25
N ASN A 403 -28.58 -21.94 -4.76
CA ASN A 403 -27.44 -22.79 -4.39
C ASN A 403 -27.32 -22.97 -2.88
N LEU A 404 -27.47 -21.90 -2.09
CA LEU A 404 -27.25 -21.87 -0.64
C LEU A 404 -28.56 -21.56 0.12
N ASN A 405 -28.48 -21.59 1.46
CA ASN A 405 -29.59 -21.16 2.31
C ASN A 405 -29.87 -19.69 2.02
N LYS A 406 -31.14 -19.32 1.91
CA LYS A 406 -31.52 -17.95 1.55
C LYS A 406 -31.82 -17.12 2.78
N TYR A 407 -31.85 -15.81 2.58
CA TYR A 407 -32.52 -14.90 3.49
C TYR A 407 -33.58 -14.08 2.75
N LYS A 408 -34.59 -13.62 3.50
CA LYS A 408 -35.65 -12.74 3.02
C LYS A 408 -35.83 -11.60 4.02
N MET A 409 -35.76 -10.37 3.54
CA MET A 409 -36.20 -9.21 4.31
C MET A 409 -37.73 -9.25 4.42
N ILE A 410 -38.25 -9.25 5.64
CA ILE A 410 -39.69 -9.10 5.89
C ILE A 410 -39.94 -7.61 6.09
N THR A 411 -40.61 -7.00 5.11
CA THR A 411 -41.11 -5.63 5.18
C THR A 411 -42.60 -5.70 5.54
N SER A 412 -43.00 -5.20 6.71
CA SER A 412 -44.44 -5.02 7.02
C SER A 412 -45.02 -3.84 6.24
N ASP A 413 -46.34 -3.81 6.05
CA ASP A 413 -47.00 -2.68 5.36
C ASP A 413 -46.84 -1.37 6.17
N GLU A 414 -46.87 -1.41 7.50
CA GLU A 414 -46.50 -0.28 8.37
C GLU A 414 -45.06 0.22 8.15
N GLN A 415 -44.11 -0.66 7.80
CA GLN A 415 -42.71 -0.27 7.49
C GLN A 415 -42.55 0.26 6.06
N LYS A 416 -43.45 -0.12 5.14
CA LYS A 416 -43.57 0.45 3.81
C LYS A 416 -44.36 1.78 3.82
N GLU A 417 -45.22 1.99 4.82
CA GLU A 417 -46.11 3.14 4.97
C GLU A 417 -45.56 4.23 5.90
N SER A 418 -44.82 3.88 6.96
CA SER A 418 -44.38 4.89 7.93
C SER A 418 -43.28 5.78 7.34
N GLU A 419 -43.43 7.11 7.50
CA GLU A 419 -42.36 8.08 7.28
C GLU A 419 -41.15 7.85 8.24
N LYS A 420 -41.34 7.03 9.28
CA LYS A 420 -40.31 6.69 10.28
C LYS A 420 -39.32 5.66 9.71
N ARG A 421 -38.28 6.16 9.04
CA ARG A 421 -37.19 5.33 8.47
C ARG A 421 -36.33 4.60 9.51
N LYS A 422 -36.25 5.10 10.75
CA LYS A 422 -35.42 4.54 11.83
C LYS A 422 -36.16 3.44 12.60
N VAL A 423 -36.35 2.28 11.97
CA VAL A 423 -37.03 1.11 12.55
C VAL A 423 -36.17 -0.16 12.50
N PRO A 424 -36.30 -1.09 13.46
CA PRO A 424 -35.70 -2.41 13.35
C PRO A 424 -36.21 -3.17 12.12
N LEU A 425 -35.35 -3.99 11.52
CA LEU A 425 -35.70 -4.80 10.34
C LEU A 425 -35.74 -6.27 10.71
N THR A 426 -36.72 -7.01 10.18
CA THR A 426 -36.79 -8.46 10.36
C THR A 426 -36.23 -9.17 9.13
N VAL A 427 -35.35 -10.15 9.36
CA VAL A 427 -34.80 -11.02 8.33
C VAL A 427 -35.16 -12.46 8.65
N GLU A 428 -35.80 -13.14 7.71
CA GLU A 428 -36.03 -14.58 7.77
C GLU A 428 -34.89 -15.30 7.05
N VAL A 429 -34.25 -16.28 7.72
CA VAL A 429 -33.25 -17.16 7.11
C VAL A 429 -33.83 -18.56 6.94
N ASP A 430 -33.55 -19.22 5.80
CA ASP A 430 -34.15 -20.51 5.44
C ASP A 430 -33.94 -21.59 6.51
N ARG A 431 -32.73 -21.66 7.07
CA ARG A 431 -32.27 -22.64 8.05
C ARG A 431 -31.37 -21.96 9.09
N PHE A 432 -31.45 -22.40 10.34
CA PHE A 432 -30.63 -21.87 11.43
C PHE A 432 -30.43 -22.91 12.54
N ILE A 433 -29.29 -22.90 13.23
CA ILE A 433 -29.04 -23.82 14.35
C ILE A 433 -29.42 -23.13 15.66
N VAL A 434 -30.31 -23.74 16.44
CA VAL A 434 -30.82 -23.17 17.69
C VAL A 434 -30.62 -24.13 18.87
N PRO A 435 -30.45 -23.63 20.10
CA PRO A 435 -30.40 -24.48 21.30
C PRO A 435 -31.67 -25.32 21.47
N ASN A 436 -31.49 -26.57 21.85
CA ASN A 436 -32.54 -27.55 22.14
C ASN A 436 -32.26 -28.20 23.52
N GLY A 437 -32.90 -27.69 24.58
CA GLY A 437 -32.60 -28.12 25.96
C GLY A 437 -31.34 -27.47 26.54
N GLU A 438 -30.71 -28.13 27.51
CA GLU A 438 -29.49 -27.63 28.19
C GLU A 438 -28.22 -27.86 27.36
N ASP A 439 -28.08 -29.02 26.70
CA ASP A 439 -26.85 -29.44 26.01
C ASP A 439 -27.00 -29.78 24.51
N GLY A 440 -28.21 -29.69 23.96
CA GLY A 440 -28.49 -30.06 22.57
C GLY A 440 -28.70 -28.86 21.64
N TYR A 441 -28.65 -29.11 20.33
CA TYR A 441 -29.04 -28.16 19.30
C TYR A 441 -29.99 -28.80 18.29
N LEU A 442 -30.77 -28.00 17.57
CA LEU A 442 -31.57 -28.46 16.45
C LEU A 442 -31.48 -27.51 15.26
N GLU A 443 -31.71 -28.04 14.06
CA GLU A 443 -31.88 -27.23 12.85
C GLU A 443 -33.33 -26.73 12.75
N GLU A 444 -33.54 -25.42 12.77
CA GLU A 444 -34.84 -24.78 12.63
C GLU A 444 -35.02 -24.18 11.24
N ALA A 445 -36.23 -24.25 10.70
CA ALA A 445 -36.61 -23.66 9.42
C ALA A 445 -37.16 -22.25 9.59
N LYS A 446 -36.88 -21.35 8.62
CA LYS A 446 -37.48 -20.00 8.55
C LYS A 446 -37.31 -19.18 9.82
N TYR A 447 -36.09 -19.18 10.37
CA TYR A 447 -35.78 -18.47 11.60
C TYR A 447 -35.74 -16.95 11.38
N LYS A 448 -36.30 -16.17 12.31
CA LYS A 448 -36.38 -14.69 12.19
C LYS A 448 -35.35 -14.00 13.08
N LEU A 449 -34.53 -13.15 12.45
CA LEU A 449 -33.54 -12.30 13.09
C LEU A 449 -33.99 -10.84 13.08
N GLN A 450 -33.80 -10.15 14.20
CA GLN A 450 -34.02 -8.70 14.30
C GLN A 450 -32.72 -7.93 14.07
N LEU A 451 -32.74 -6.94 13.19
CA LEU A 451 -31.61 -6.06 12.88
C LEU A 451 -31.87 -4.67 13.44
N ALA A 452 -30.88 -4.10 14.13
CA ALA A 452 -30.97 -2.75 14.65
C ALA A 452 -30.94 -1.71 13.51
N PRO A 453 -31.68 -0.59 13.64
CA PRO A 453 -31.69 0.46 12.62
C PRO A 453 -30.30 1.06 12.44
N SER A 454 -29.79 1.06 11.20
CA SER A 454 -28.53 1.71 10.82
C SER A 454 -28.81 2.92 9.94
N ARG A 455 -28.34 4.11 10.36
CA ARG A 455 -28.51 5.36 9.59
C ARG A 455 -27.99 5.23 8.17
N GLN A 456 -26.84 4.60 8.01
CA GLN A 456 -26.25 4.37 6.70
C GLN A 456 -27.21 3.62 5.78
N PHE A 457 -27.97 2.65 6.31
CA PHE A 457 -28.90 1.83 5.55
C PHE A 457 -30.23 2.55 5.31
N TYR A 458 -30.96 2.96 6.36
CA TYR A 458 -32.33 3.47 6.19
C TYR A 458 -32.43 4.85 5.51
N ASN A 459 -31.35 5.64 5.50
CA ASN A 459 -31.33 6.91 4.75
C ASN A 459 -31.07 6.72 3.26
N GLN A 460 -30.46 5.58 2.87
CA GLN A 460 -29.94 5.39 1.53
C GLN A 460 -30.53 4.20 0.79
N VAL A 461 -31.26 3.30 1.45
CA VAL A 461 -31.84 2.10 0.82
C VAL A 461 -33.34 2.15 1.02
N LEU A 462 -34.06 2.41 -0.06
CA LEU A 462 -35.51 2.52 -0.07
C LEU A 462 -36.10 1.34 -0.86
N PHE A 463 -36.86 0.48 -0.19
CA PHE A 463 -37.51 -0.65 -0.85
C PHE A 463 -38.77 -0.19 -1.59
N SER A 464 -39.06 -0.82 -2.74
CA SER A 464 -40.26 -0.51 -3.52
C SER A 464 -41.52 -1.04 -2.84
N LYS A 465 -42.61 -0.26 -2.91
CA LYS A 465 -43.95 -0.70 -2.48
C LYS A 465 -44.54 -1.77 -3.41
N GLU A 466 -44.13 -1.76 -4.67
CA GLU A 466 -44.62 -2.64 -5.75
C GLU A 466 -43.87 -3.98 -5.84
N ASP A 467 -43.00 -4.29 -4.87
CA ASP A 467 -42.29 -5.57 -4.89
C ASP A 467 -43.25 -6.74 -4.63
N GLU A 468 -43.64 -7.43 -5.70
CA GLU A 468 -44.50 -8.63 -5.69
C GLU A 468 -43.87 -9.84 -4.97
N GLY A 469 -42.63 -9.73 -4.47
CA GLY A 469 -41.91 -10.83 -3.84
C GLY A 469 -41.36 -11.86 -4.85
N LYS A 470 -41.43 -11.57 -6.15
CA LYS A 470 -40.86 -12.36 -7.24
C LYS A 470 -39.46 -11.85 -7.60
N GLY A 471 -38.59 -12.77 -8.04
CA GLY A 471 -37.23 -12.42 -8.45
C GLY A 471 -36.37 -11.79 -7.34
N LYS A 472 -35.34 -11.05 -7.73
CA LYS A 472 -34.43 -10.36 -6.79
C LYS A 472 -35.15 -9.20 -6.09
N HIS A 473 -34.87 -8.99 -4.81
CA HIS A 473 -35.43 -7.88 -4.05
C HIS A 473 -34.83 -6.56 -4.52
N GLN A 474 -35.67 -5.69 -5.09
CA GLN A 474 -35.26 -4.41 -5.66
C GLN A 474 -35.31 -3.29 -4.62
N PHE A 475 -34.43 -2.31 -4.77
CA PHE A 475 -34.43 -1.08 -3.97
C PHE A 475 -33.95 0.11 -4.81
N LYS A 476 -34.28 1.31 -4.34
CA LYS A 476 -33.65 2.57 -4.76
C LYS A 476 -32.55 2.92 -3.78
N TYR A 477 -31.33 3.10 -4.29
CA TYR A 477 -30.22 3.66 -3.55
C TYR A 477 -30.28 5.18 -3.66
N VAL A 478 -30.39 5.88 -2.53
CA VAL A 478 -30.34 7.34 -2.48
C VAL A 478 -29.05 7.76 -1.81
N ASP A 479 -28.13 8.37 -2.54
CA ASP A 479 -26.92 8.91 -1.92
C ASP A 479 -27.28 10.13 -1.05
N GLU A 480 -27.04 10.05 0.26
CA GLU A 480 -27.48 11.06 1.25
C GLU A 480 -26.88 12.46 0.96
N ALA A 481 -25.72 12.52 0.29
CA ALA A 481 -25.03 13.76 0.00
C ALA A 481 -25.58 14.46 -1.25
N THR A 482 -25.80 13.70 -2.33
CA THR A 482 -26.19 14.22 -3.65
C THR A 482 -27.70 14.23 -3.85
N GLY A 483 -28.45 13.41 -3.11
CA GLY A 483 -29.87 13.13 -3.33
C GLY A 483 -30.14 12.27 -4.56
N MET A 484 -29.10 11.75 -5.22
CA MET A 484 -29.23 10.97 -6.44
C MET A 484 -29.83 9.60 -6.15
N GLU A 485 -30.79 9.21 -6.98
CA GLU A 485 -31.40 7.89 -6.93
C GLU A 485 -30.82 6.94 -7.98
N LEU A 486 -30.38 5.76 -7.55
CA LEU A 486 -29.88 4.69 -8.39
C LEU A 486 -30.68 3.41 -8.15
N ASN A 487 -30.92 2.62 -9.18
CA ASN A 487 -31.58 1.33 -9.02
C ASN A 487 -30.61 0.31 -8.39
N GLY A 488 -31.12 -0.61 -7.60
CA GLY A 488 -30.32 -1.69 -7.04
C GLY A 488 -31.13 -2.93 -6.69
N TYR A 489 -30.42 -4.00 -6.41
CA TYR A 489 -30.99 -5.25 -5.91
C TYR A 489 -30.11 -5.87 -4.84
N LEU A 490 -30.74 -6.52 -3.87
CA LEU A 490 -30.02 -7.22 -2.80
C LEU A 490 -29.20 -8.39 -3.37
N GLY A 491 -28.03 -8.61 -2.78
CA GLY A 491 -27.13 -9.72 -3.07
C GLY A 491 -27.10 -10.71 -1.91
N GLY A 492 -26.05 -11.55 -1.85
CA GLY A 492 -25.86 -12.44 -0.71
C GLY A 492 -25.53 -11.69 0.59
N ALA A 493 -25.78 -12.33 1.72
CA ALA A 493 -25.45 -11.82 3.04
C ALA A 493 -24.58 -12.81 3.82
N ARG A 494 -23.98 -12.34 4.92
CA ARG A 494 -23.21 -13.19 5.84
C ARG A 494 -23.30 -12.71 7.28
N ILE A 495 -23.24 -13.64 8.23
CA ILE A 495 -23.20 -13.33 9.67
C ILE A 495 -21.73 -13.14 10.08
N GLN A 496 -21.40 -11.97 10.63
CA GLN A 496 -20.04 -11.60 11.02
C GLN A 496 -19.94 -11.22 12.48
N PHE A 497 -18.88 -11.69 13.14
CA PHE A 497 -18.55 -11.35 14.51
C PHE A 497 -17.47 -10.27 14.56
N ASP A 498 -17.36 -9.58 15.69
CA ASP A 498 -16.24 -8.67 15.94
C ASP A 498 -14.96 -9.46 16.21
N ARG A 499 -14.09 -9.56 15.19
CA ARG A 499 -12.83 -10.32 15.27
C ARG A 499 -11.92 -9.85 16.41
N ASN A 500 -11.89 -8.55 16.70
CA ASN A 500 -11.07 -8.03 17.80
C ASN A 500 -11.61 -8.49 19.15
N TYR A 501 -12.94 -8.56 19.28
CA TYR A 501 -13.59 -9.01 20.50
C TYR A 501 -13.38 -10.51 20.72
N ILE A 502 -13.66 -11.36 19.72
CA ILE A 502 -13.57 -12.82 19.88
C ILE A 502 -12.15 -13.28 20.18
N ARG A 503 -11.14 -12.65 19.57
CA ARG A 503 -9.73 -12.97 19.82
C ARG A 503 -9.23 -12.46 21.18
N ARG A 504 -9.70 -11.28 21.62
CA ARG A 504 -9.28 -10.69 22.91
C ARG A 504 -9.94 -11.37 24.10
N HIS A 505 -11.16 -11.88 23.93
CA HIS A 505 -11.98 -12.43 25.01
C HIS A 505 -12.43 -13.86 24.70
N SER A 506 -11.54 -14.70 24.15
CA SER A 506 -11.83 -16.11 23.82
C SER A 506 -12.49 -16.87 24.99
N ASN A 507 -12.02 -16.64 26.21
CA ASN A 507 -12.61 -17.23 27.43
C ASN A 507 -14.06 -16.79 27.69
N GLN A 508 -14.44 -15.58 27.26
CA GLN A 508 -15.83 -15.08 27.36
C GLN A 508 -16.69 -15.61 26.21
N VAL A 509 -16.11 -15.79 25.02
CA VAL A 509 -16.77 -16.39 23.85
C VAL A 509 -17.23 -17.80 24.15
N ALA A 510 -16.38 -18.61 24.82
CA ALA A 510 -16.74 -19.95 25.28
C ALA A 510 -17.97 -19.96 26.23
N LYS A 511 -18.26 -18.84 26.90
CA LYS A 511 -19.44 -18.65 27.75
C LYS A 511 -20.60 -17.96 27.01
N ALA A 512 -20.64 -18.06 25.68
CA ALA A 512 -21.61 -17.42 24.79
C ALA A 512 -21.64 -15.87 24.84
N ASN A 513 -20.66 -15.23 25.46
CA ASN A 513 -20.47 -13.79 25.35
C ASN A 513 -19.57 -13.50 24.15
N VAL A 514 -20.20 -13.34 22.98
CA VAL A 514 -19.55 -13.26 21.67
C VAL A 514 -19.43 -11.84 21.12
N GLY A 515 -19.78 -10.83 21.92
CA GLY A 515 -19.68 -9.42 21.55
C GLY A 515 -20.71 -9.00 20.50
N LYS A 516 -20.34 -8.05 19.64
CA LYS A 516 -21.24 -7.51 18.61
C LYS A 516 -21.28 -8.44 17.39
N ILE A 517 -22.48 -8.81 16.99
CA ILE A 517 -22.76 -9.66 15.83
C ILE A 517 -23.48 -8.82 14.77
N TYR A 518 -23.16 -9.07 13.51
CA TYR A 518 -23.64 -8.26 12.40
C TYR A 518 -24.12 -9.12 11.24
N PHE A 519 -25.20 -8.68 10.61
CA PHE A 519 -25.66 -9.17 9.33
C PHE A 519 -25.09 -8.26 8.23
N ASN A 520 -24.11 -8.77 7.49
CA ASN A 520 -23.45 -8.04 6.42
C ASN A 520 -24.12 -8.37 5.08
N MET A 521 -24.90 -7.43 4.56
CA MET A 521 -25.61 -7.57 3.29
C MET A 521 -24.79 -7.00 2.15
N THR A 522 -24.73 -7.73 1.05
CA THR A 522 -24.19 -7.25 -0.22
C THR A 522 -25.31 -6.57 -1.00
N LEU A 523 -25.05 -5.38 -1.52
CA LEU A 523 -25.97 -4.59 -2.33
C LEU A 523 -25.37 -4.42 -3.72
N ASN A 524 -26.14 -4.69 -4.77
CA ASN A 524 -25.73 -4.47 -6.14
C ASN A 524 -26.43 -3.25 -6.69
N ILE A 525 -25.70 -2.15 -6.83
CA ILE A 525 -26.22 -0.86 -7.28
C ILE A 525 -25.87 -0.69 -8.76
N VAL A 526 -26.86 -0.32 -9.56
CA VAL A 526 -26.69 -0.01 -10.98
C VAL A 526 -26.07 1.38 -11.07
N PRO A 527 -24.84 1.52 -11.61
CA PRO A 527 -24.21 2.83 -11.72
C PRO A 527 -24.98 3.77 -12.66
N LEU A 528 -24.81 5.08 -12.46
CA LEU A 528 -25.46 6.12 -13.27
C LEU A 528 -25.12 6.00 -14.76
N GLN A 529 -23.86 5.68 -15.08
CA GLN A 529 -23.41 5.40 -16.43
C GLN A 529 -23.20 3.90 -16.61
N GLU A 530 -23.43 3.40 -17.82
CA GLU A 530 -23.26 1.98 -18.09
C GLU A 530 -21.78 1.57 -18.03
N ILE A 531 -21.50 0.55 -17.22
CA ILE A 531 -20.16 -0.02 -17.00
C ILE A 531 -20.20 -1.51 -17.32
N GLY A 532 -19.27 -1.95 -18.16
CA GLY A 532 -19.08 -3.35 -18.52
C GLY A 532 -18.53 -4.20 -17.36
N ARG A 533 -18.37 -5.51 -17.58
CA ARG A 533 -17.86 -6.44 -16.54
C ARG A 533 -16.46 -6.09 -16.04
N THR A 534 -15.64 -5.47 -16.88
CA THR A 534 -14.26 -5.08 -16.56
C THR A 534 -14.14 -3.72 -15.88
N GLY A 535 -15.25 -3.09 -15.48
CA GLY A 535 -15.25 -1.74 -14.92
C GLY A 535 -15.14 -0.62 -15.97
N ARG A 536 -15.08 -0.96 -17.26
CA ARG A 536 -14.95 0.01 -18.36
C ARG A 536 -16.29 0.65 -18.71
N LEU A 537 -16.31 1.98 -18.81
CA LEU A 537 -17.45 2.73 -19.33
C LEU A 537 -17.81 2.28 -20.76
N GLN A 538 -19.10 2.05 -21.00
CA GLN A 538 -19.63 1.73 -22.33
C GLN A 538 -20.07 2.96 -23.14
N THR A 539 -19.97 4.15 -22.53
CA THR A 539 -20.31 5.44 -23.15
C THR A 539 -19.24 5.92 -24.15
N ALA A 540 -19.55 6.97 -24.93
CA ALA A 540 -18.59 7.59 -25.85
C ALA A 540 -17.30 8.05 -25.13
N VAL A 541 -17.42 8.52 -23.88
CA VAL A 541 -16.28 8.83 -23.01
C VAL A 541 -15.39 7.59 -22.81
N GLY A 542 -15.98 6.44 -22.48
CA GLY A 542 -15.24 5.18 -22.29
C GLY A 542 -14.57 4.64 -23.56
N LYS A 543 -15.08 5.00 -24.74
CA LYS A 543 -14.46 4.69 -26.04
C LYS A 543 -13.26 5.59 -26.32
N ALA A 544 -13.34 6.87 -25.95
CA ALA A 544 -12.27 7.85 -26.10
C ALA A 544 -11.10 7.66 -25.11
N LEU A 545 -11.27 6.88 -24.04
CA LEU A 545 -10.23 6.60 -23.05
C LEU A 545 -9.53 5.26 -23.30
N SER A 546 -8.23 5.24 -23.01
CA SER A 546 -7.38 4.04 -22.99
C SER A 546 -7.12 3.65 -21.54
N THR A 547 -7.36 2.38 -21.22
CA THR A 547 -7.33 1.85 -19.85
C THR A 547 -6.48 0.60 -19.72
N TYR A 548 -5.89 0.40 -18.55
CA TYR A 548 -5.17 -0.81 -18.15
C TYR A 548 -5.77 -1.36 -16.85
N ASN A 549 -5.73 -2.68 -16.65
CA ASN A 549 -6.25 -3.31 -15.45
C ASN A 549 -5.11 -3.67 -14.49
N ASP A 550 -5.16 -3.11 -13.29
CA ASP A 550 -4.23 -3.35 -12.18
C ASP A 550 -5.05 -3.89 -10.99
N ASP A 551 -4.92 -3.31 -9.79
CA ASP A 551 -5.86 -3.52 -8.66
C ASP A 551 -7.30 -3.06 -8.97
N TYR A 552 -7.44 -2.14 -9.92
CA TYR A 552 -8.69 -1.65 -10.49
C TYR A 552 -8.41 -1.06 -11.87
N LEU A 553 -9.45 -0.74 -12.64
CA LEU A 553 -9.29 -0.20 -13.99
C LEU A 553 -8.74 1.24 -13.94
N LYS A 554 -7.59 1.47 -14.56
CA LYS A 554 -6.89 2.76 -14.57
C LYS A 554 -6.88 3.38 -15.96
N VAL A 555 -7.21 4.66 -16.05
CA VAL A 555 -7.02 5.47 -17.27
C VAL A 555 -5.54 5.80 -17.41
N VAL A 556 -4.97 5.47 -18.57
CA VAL A 556 -3.55 5.72 -18.89
C VAL A 556 -3.37 6.71 -20.03
N ASN A 557 -4.35 6.82 -20.93
CA ASN A 557 -4.30 7.71 -22.08
C ASN A 557 -5.70 7.96 -22.67
N PHE A 558 -5.78 8.71 -23.76
CA PHE A 558 -6.97 8.90 -24.60
C PHE A 558 -6.71 8.42 -26.03
N LYS A 559 -7.75 8.36 -26.87
CA LYS A 559 -7.66 8.06 -28.30
C LYS A 559 -8.07 9.30 -29.11
N PRO A 560 -7.18 9.85 -29.97
CA PRO A 560 -7.40 11.17 -30.59
C PRO A 560 -8.65 11.26 -31.48
N LYS A 561 -8.91 10.23 -32.30
CA LYS A 561 -10.05 10.21 -33.22
C LYS A 561 -11.37 10.19 -32.46
N GLU A 562 -11.52 9.22 -31.56
CA GLU A 562 -12.73 9.06 -30.74
C GLU A 562 -12.96 10.26 -29.80
N LEU A 563 -11.89 10.91 -29.32
CA LEU A 563 -12.00 12.14 -28.54
C LEU A 563 -12.54 13.31 -29.38
N THR A 564 -12.06 13.48 -30.61
CA THR A 564 -12.53 14.54 -31.52
C THR A 564 -14.00 14.37 -31.87
N GLU A 565 -14.43 13.13 -32.12
CA GLU A 565 -15.83 12.77 -32.34
C GLU A 565 -16.69 13.06 -31.11
N LEU A 566 -16.23 12.68 -29.90
CA LEU A 566 -16.93 12.95 -28.65
C LEU A 566 -17.20 14.44 -28.44
N ILE A 567 -16.20 15.30 -28.64
CA ILE A 567 -16.34 16.75 -28.45
C ILE A 567 -17.29 17.34 -29.50
N SER A 568 -17.18 16.89 -30.76
CA SER A 568 -18.07 17.32 -31.84
C SER A 568 -19.54 16.97 -31.57
N GLN A 569 -19.80 15.77 -31.04
CA GLN A 569 -21.14 15.35 -30.63
C GLN A 569 -21.65 16.15 -29.42
N SER A 570 -20.76 16.46 -28.47
CA SER A 570 -21.11 17.14 -27.23
C SER A 570 -21.54 18.60 -27.41
N LYS A 571 -21.07 19.29 -28.47
CA LYS A 571 -21.46 20.68 -28.77
C LYS A 571 -22.97 20.90 -28.91
N LYS A 572 -23.72 19.85 -29.25
CA LYS A 572 -25.16 19.91 -29.45
C LYS A 572 -25.96 19.83 -28.15
N LEU A 573 -25.30 19.63 -27.00
CA LEU A 573 -25.94 19.37 -25.72
C LEU A 573 -25.61 20.48 -24.71
N PRO A 574 -26.58 20.92 -23.88
CA PRO A 574 -26.32 21.91 -22.85
C PRO A 574 -25.46 21.32 -21.73
N LEU A 575 -24.45 22.06 -21.29
CA LEU A 575 -23.63 21.68 -20.14
C LEU A 575 -24.33 22.05 -18.83
N VAL A 576 -24.84 21.04 -18.13
CA VAL A 576 -25.50 21.20 -16.82
C VAL A 576 -24.51 21.13 -15.65
N LYS A 577 -24.98 21.33 -14.42
CA LYS A 577 -24.17 21.17 -13.19
C LYS A 577 -24.36 19.76 -12.62
N GLY A 578 -23.42 19.32 -11.79
CA GLY A 578 -23.53 18.05 -11.09
C GLY A 578 -23.33 16.84 -12.01
N PRO A 579 -23.74 15.64 -11.56
CA PRO A 579 -23.43 14.37 -12.22
C PRO A 579 -24.11 14.20 -13.58
N ASP A 580 -25.23 14.89 -13.83
CA ASP A 580 -25.92 14.83 -15.14
C ASP A 580 -25.03 15.34 -16.29
N SER A 581 -24.07 16.20 -15.98
CA SER A 581 -23.10 16.71 -16.95
C SER A 581 -22.06 15.70 -17.41
N LEU A 582 -21.95 14.52 -16.76
CA LEU A 582 -21.00 13.46 -17.13
C LEU A 582 -21.19 12.97 -18.57
N LYS A 583 -22.39 13.13 -19.13
CA LYS A 583 -22.75 12.73 -20.50
C LYS A 583 -22.27 13.69 -21.59
N VAL A 584 -21.82 14.91 -21.23
CA VAL A 584 -21.49 15.98 -22.17
C VAL A 584 -20.04 16.44 -22.03
N GLY A 585 -19.28 16.42 -23.12
CA GLY A 585 -17.88 16.86 -23.17
C GLY A 585 -16.92 15.94 -22.40
N LEU A 586 -15.69 16.41 -22.20
CA LEU A 586 -14.70 15.74 -21.37
C LEU A 586 -14.00 16.74 -20.45
N ARG A 587 -14.06 16.47 -19.15
CA ARG A 587 -13.37 17.21 -18.09
C ARG A 587 -12.58 16.26 -17.21
N ILE A 588 -11.40 16.69 -16.83
CA ILE A 588 -10.47 15.92 -16.01
C ILE A 588 -10.08 16.73 -14.79
N MET A 589 -10.16 16.12 -13.61
CA MET A 589 -9.61 16.63 -12.37
C MET A 589 -8.30 15.90 -12.08
N SER A 590 -7.18 16.61 -11.99
CA SER A 590 -5.92 16.03 -11.50
C SER A 590 -5.78 16.26 -10.00
N VAL A 591 -5.04 15.38 -9.33
CA VAL A 591 -4.87 15.35 -7.88
C VAL A 591 -3.39 15.12 -7.55
N ASP A 592 -2.80 16.10 -6.87
CA ASP A 592 -1.52 15.96 -6.17
C ASP A 592 -1.82 15.71 -4.69
N LEU A 593 -1.39 14.57 -4.16
CA LEU A 593 -1.70 14.22 -2.78
C LEU A 593 -0.66 14.92 -1.89
N GLY A 594 -1.14 15.56 -0.82
CA GLY A 594 -0.27 16.32 0.08
C GLY A 594 -0.02 15.63 1.43
N GLN A 595 1.04 16.07 2.11
CA GLN A 595 1.29 15.73 3.52
C GLN A 595 0.81 16.82 4.50
N ARG A 596 0.74 18.07 4.04
CA ARG A 596 0.30 19.24 4.85
C ARG A 596 -1.18 19.52 4.69
N GLN A 597 -1.69 19.25 3.49
CA GLN A 597 -3.07 19.30 3.09
C GLN A 597 -3.41 17.95 2.44
N ALA A 598 -4.68 17.58 2.44
CA ALA A 598 -5.10 16.30 1.89
C ALA A 598 -4.79 16.17 0.39
N ALA A 599 -5.15 17.18 -0.40
CA ALA A 599 -4.86 17.19 -1.84
C ALA A 599 -4.85 18.61 -2.43
N ALA A 600 -4.08 18.82 -3.49
CA ALA A 600 -4.27 19.92 -4.42
C ALA A 600 -4.89 19.38 -5.70
N VAL A 601 -5.90 20.06 -6.23
CA VAL A 601 -6.63 19.63 -7.43
C VAL A 601 -6.64 20.68 -8.52
N SER A 602 -6.64 20.24 -9.78
CA SER A 602 -6.75 21.14 -10.94
C SER A 602 -7.68 20.58 -12.00
N PHE A 603 -8.56 21.43 -12.53
CA PHE A 603 -9.64 21.07 -13.44
C PHE A 603 -9.36 21.59 -14.84
N PHE A 604 -9.45 20.69 -15.83
CA PHE A 604 -9.30 21.03 -17.25
C PHE A 604 -10.50 20.52 -18.05
N GLU A 605 -10.95 21.33 -18.99
CA GLU A 605 -12.05 21.03 -19.91
C GLU A 605 -11.52 21.00 -21.35
N VAL A 606 -11.95 20.00 -22.12
CA VAL A 606 -11.59 19.91 -23.53
C VAL A 606 -12.46 20.86 -24.36
N SER A 607 -11.81 21.69 -25.16
CA SER A 607 -12.41 22.70 -26.03
C SER A 607 -11.76 22.61 -27.41
N ASP A 608 -12.51 22.89 -28.46
CA ASP A 608 -11.98 23.10 -29.81
C ASP A 608 -11.59 24.57 -30.07
N ILE A 609 -11.88 25.46 -29.11
CA ILE A 609 -11.52 26.87 -29.16
C ILE A 609 -10.27 27.10 -28.30
N LYS A 610 -9.25 27.72 -28.91
CA LYS A 610 -8.03 28.15 -28.24
C LYS A 610 -8.31 29.36 -27.34
N PRO A 611 -7.95 29.33 -26.04
CA PRO A 611 -8.18 30.46 -25.15
C PRO A 611 -7.06 31.51 -25.25
N GLU A 612 -7.40 32.80 -25.07
CA GLU A 612 -6.44 33.91 -25.13
C GLU A 612 -5.70 34.14 -23.80
N ASN A 613 -6.43 34.25 -22.68
CA ASN A 613 -5.89 34.65 -21.37
C ASN A 613 -6.00 33.57 -20.28
N LYS A 614 -5.99 32.29 -20.65
CA LYS A 614 -6.06 31.16 -19.70
C LYS A 614 -4.94 30.17 -19.89
N LEU A 615 -4.58 29.44 -18.83
CA LEU A 615 -3.71 28.27 -18.96
C LEU A 615 -4.40 27.21 -19.82
N TYR A 616 -3.72 26.67 -20.82
CA TYR A 616 -4.21 25.55 -21.61
C TYR A 616 -3.04 24.68 -22.10
N TYR A 617 -3.36 23.47 -22.52
CA TYR A 617 -2.43 22.57 -23.19
C TYR A 617 -3.01 22.09 -24.53
N PRO A 618 -2.22 22.07 -25.61
CA PRO A 618 -2.63 21.41 -26.84
C PRO A 618 -2.75 19.90 -26.59
N ILE A 619 -3.81 19.30 -27.12
CA ILE A 619 -4.05 17.86 -26.99
C ILE A 619 -3.36 17.15 -28.16
N LYS A 620 -2.41 16.26 -27.84
CA LYS A 620 -1.56 15.61 -28.85
C LYS A 620 -2.41 14.85 -29.89
N ASP A 621 -2.04 15.03 -31.16
CA ASP A 621 -2.67 14.41 -32.33
C ASP A 621 -4.14 14.87 -32.57
N THR A 622 -4.52 16.07 -32.13
CA THR A 622 -5.84 16.70 -32.34
C THR A 622 -5.74 18.22 -32.49
N GLU A 623 -6.79 18.87 -33.01
CA GLU A 623 -6.96 20.34 -33.02
C GLU A 623 -7.61 20.88 -31.72
N LEU A 624 -7.65 20.07 -30.66
CA LEU A 624 -8.32 20.40 -29.40
C LEU A 624 -7.34 20.94 -28.36
N PHE A 625 -7.89 21.66 -27.39
CA PHE A 625 -7.19 22.27 -26.27
C PHE A 625 -7.80 21.81 -24.94
N ALA A 626 -6.95 21.42 -24.01
CA ALA A 626 -7.35 21.24 -22.61
C ALA A 626 -7.21 22.58 -21.90
N VAL A 627 -8.32 23.24 -21.58
CA VAL A 627 -8.37 24.58 -21.00
C VAL A 627 -8.54 24.48 -19.48
N HIS A 628 -7.68 25.15 -18.74
CA HIS A 628 -7.78 25.24 -17.28
C HIS A 628 -9.06 25.98 -16.88
N ASN A 629 -9.81 25.39 -15.96
CA ASN A 629 -11.01 25.98 -15.41
C ASN A 629 -10.72 26.61 -14.03
N ARG A 630 -10.16 25.83 -13.10
CA ARG A 630 -9.85 26.24 -11.73
C ARG A 630 -8.86 25.28 -11.06
N SER A 631 -8.26 25.72 -9.96
CA SER A 631 -7.45 24.87 -9.06
C SER A 631 -7.83 25.15 -7.61
N LEU A 632 -7.71 24.15 -6.73
CA LEU A 632 -8.09 24.28 -5.33
C LEU A 632 -7.17 23.45 -4.43
N ASN A 633 -6.95 23.94 -3.21
CA ASN A 633 -6.38 23.15 -2.14
C ASN A 633 -7.50 22.55 -1.28
N LEU A 634 -7.58 21.23 -1.26
CA LEU A 634 -8.55 20.48 -0.45
C LEU A 634 -7.92 20.12 0.88
N LYS A 635 -8.52 20.65 1.95
CA LYS A 635 -8.09 20.43 3.34
C LYS A 635 -9.15 19.63 4.08
N LEU A 636 -8.71 18.64 4.84
CA LEU A 636 -9.58 17.93 5.78
C LEU A 636 -9.67 18.68 7.10
N ALA A 637 -10.69 18.31 7.89
CA ALA A 637 -10.81 18.77 9.27
C ALA A 637 -9.47 18.54 9.98
N GLY A 638 -8.82 19.63 10.35
CA GLY A 638 -7.60 19.60 11.11
C GLY A 638 -6.34 20.10 10.44
N GLU A 639 -6.40 20.33 9.12
CA GLU A 639 -5.25 20.74 8.31
C GLU A 639 -5.16 22.25 8.15
N LYS A 640 -6.25 23.00 8.42
CA LYS A 640 -6.19 24.47 8.50
C LYS A 640 -5.32 24.86 9.70
N ARG A 641 -4.27 25.62 9.40
CA ARG A 641 -3.36 26.20 10.39
C ARG A 641 -3.95 27.48 10.94
N THR A 642 -3.94 27.61 12.26
CA THR A 642 -4.35 28.81 12.99
C THR A 642 -3.40 28.96 14.17
N THR A 643 -3.02 30.17 14.52
CA THR A 643 -2.07 30.45 15.60
C THR A 643 -2.46 29.81 16.93
N LYS A 644 -3.75 29.87 17.30
CA LYS A 644 -4.28 29.23 18.53
C LYS A 644 -4.02 27.72 18.55
N ARG A 645 -4.34 27.04 17.45
CA ARG A 645 -4.17 25.59 17.29
C ARG A 645 -2.71 25.18 17.34
N GLU A 646 -1.83 25.92 16.66
CA GLU A 646 -0.40 25.59 16.61
C GLU A 646 0.26 25.74 17.98
N LYS A 647 -0.12 26.76 18.76
CA LYS A 647 0.31 26.90 20.16
C LYS A 647 -0.07 25.67 21.00
N ILE A 648 -1.32 25.21 20.91
CA ILE A 648 -1.78 24.02 21.65
C ILE A 648 -1.03 22.76 21.20
N GLN A 649 -0.90 22.56 19.88
CA GLN A 649 -0.16 21.43 19.32
C GLN A 649 1.30 21.40 19.81
N ASN A 650 1.98 22.57 19.80
CA ASN A 650 3.36 22.68 20.26
C ASN A 650 3.51 22.39 21.76
N LYS A 651 2.59 22.89 22.60
CA LYS A 651 2.57 22.59 24.05
C LYS A 651 2.48 21.08 24.30
N ARG A 652 1.57 20.41 23.60
CA ARG A 652 1.37 18.94 23.72
C ARG A 652 2.58 18.15 23.21
N ASP A 653 3.14 18.57 22.08
CA ASP A 653 4.34 17.97 21.51
C ASP A 653 5.58 18.18 22.40
N GLU A 654 5.68 19.32 23.08
CA GLU A 654 6.74 19.57 24.07
C GLU A 654 6.59 18.66 25.28
N ARG A 655 5.38 18.46 25.82
CA ARG A 655 5.17 17.54 26.95
C ARG A 655 5.60 16.10 26.64
N ILE A 656 5.28 15.60 25.44
CA ILE A 656 5.74 14.26 25.00
C ILE A 656 7.28 14.22 24.87
N ARG A 657 7.88 15.27 24.31
CA ARG A 657 9.35 15.38 24.18
C ARG A 657 10.03 15.43 25.54
N GLU A 658 9.49 16.20 26.47
CA GLU A 658 9.94 16.30 27.85
C GLU A 658 9.98 14.92 28.52
N LEU A 659 8.86 14.19 28.55
CA LEU A 659 8.79 12.85 29.13
C LEU A 659 9.75 11.86 28.44
N SER A 660 9.93 11.98 27.12
CA SER A 660 10.88 11.16 26.37
C SER A 660 12.34 11.46 26.76
N ARG A 661 12.67 12.73 27.03
CA ARG A 661 13.99 13.14 27.55
C ARG A 661 14.19 12.57 28.96
N LYS A 662 13.21 12.69 29.86
CA LYS A 662 13.26 12.10 31.22
C LYS A 662 13.47 10.59 31.19
N LEU A 663 12.80 9.87 30.28
CA LEU A 663 12.99 8.43 30.11
C LEU A 663 14.40 8.08 29.57
N THR A 664 14.93 8.91 28.67
CA THR A 664 16.30 8.77 28.19
C THR A 664 17.31 8.98 29.31
N PHE A 665 17.07 9.95 30.18
CA PHE A 665 17.85 10.20 31.39
C PHE A 665 17.86 8.97 32.30
N LEU A 666 16.69 8.42 32.61
CA LEU A 666 16.54 7.22 33.45
C LEU A 666 17.31 6.02 32.87
N ARG A 667 17.26 5.82 31.55
CA ARG A 667 18.03 4.79 30.85
C ARG A 667 19.55 5.00 30.95
N ASN A 668 20.01 6.25 30.88
CA ASN A 668 21.44 6.55 30.99
C ASN A 668 21.96 6.23 32.40
N ILE A 669 21.21 6.57 33.46
CA ILE A 669 21.52 6.19 34.85
C ILE A 669 21.69 4.67 34.97
N LEU A 670 20.78 3.89 34.39
CA LEU A 670 20.86 2.44 34.42
C LEU A 670 22.14 1.93 33.75
N ASN A 671 22.46 2.44 32.56
CA ASN A 671 23.63 2.00 31.79
C ASN A 671 24.98 2.43 32.41
N LEU A 672 25.00 3.48 33.22
CA LEU A 672 26.20 3.91 33.94
C LEU A 672 26.69 2.87 34.97
N GLN A 673 25.84 1.93 35.38
CA GLN A 673 26.20 0.82 36.27
C GLN A 673 27.20 -0.15 35.63
N LEU A 674 27.28 -0.21 34.30
CA LEU A 674 28.22 -1.05 33.54
C LEU A 674 29.63 -0.42 33.41
N VAL A 675 29.83 0.80 33.90
CA VAL A 675 31.08 1.56 33.68
C VAL A 675 31.96 1.46 34.91
N GLU A 676 32.93 0.55 34.86
CA GLU A 676 33.88 0.32 35.95
C GLU A 676 34.99 1.38 35.99
N ASN A 677 35.51 1.77 34.82
CA ASN A 677 36.62 2.69 34.70
C ASN A 677 36.23 4.14 35.08
N VAL A 678 36.93 4.72 36.06
CA VAL A 678 36.66 6.06 36.60
C VAL A 678 36.81 7.18 35.56
N GLU A 679 37.80 7.11 34.67
CA GLU A 679 37.96 8.09 33.59
C GLU A 679 36.83 8.00 32.57
N GLU A 680 36.34 6.77 32.31
CA GLU A 680 35.16 6.57 31.47
C GLU A 680 33.88 7.06 32.15
N ARG A 681 33.73 6.86 33.47
CA ARG A 681 32.63 7.46 34.26
C ARG A 681 32.67 8.99 34.13
N LYS A 682 33.82 9.61 34.38
CA LYS A 682 34.03 11.06 34.27
C LYS A 682 33.70 11.59 32.88
N LYS A 683 34.16 10.91 31.82
CA LYS A 683 33.88 11.28 30.43
C LYS A 683 32.40 11.17 30.10
N LYS A 684 31.73 10.09 30.51
CA LYS A 684 30.29 9.87 30.24
C LYS A 684 29.41 10.83 31.03
N VAL A 685 29.72 11.04 32.31
CA VAL A 685 29.01 12.00 33.18
C VAL A 685 29.28 13.45 32.74
N GLY A 686 30.52 13.80 32.40
CA GLY A 686 30.87 15.15 31.90
C GLY A 686 30.16 15.52 30.61
N ARG A 687 30.22 14.66 29.57
CA ARG A 687 29.45 14.84 28.32
C ARG A 687 27.95 14.95 28.53
N TRP A 688 27.45 14.39 29.63
CA TRP A 688 26.04 14.38 29.96
C TRP A 688 25.61 15.66 30.67
N LEU A 689 26.45 16.17 31.59
CA LEU A 689 26.27 17.46 32.26
C LEU A 689 26.40 18.65 31.28
N ASP A 690 27.28 18.57 30.28
CA ASP A 690 27.48 19.63 29.28
C ASP A 690 26.31 19.79 28.29
N ARG A 691 25.35 18.85 28.28
CA ARG A 691 24.22 18.83 27.32
C ARG A 691 22.90 19.38 27.88
N GLU A 692 22.85 19.78 29.14
CA GLU A 692 21.58 20.18 29.76
C GLU A 692 21.18 21.63 29.50
N ASP A 693 19.93 21.76 29.02
CA ASP A 693 19.19 23.00 28.84
C ASP A 693 18.63 23.46 30.20
N SER A 694 18.67 24.76 30.48
CA SER A 694 18.54 25.37 31.82
C SER A 694 17.21 25.17 32.56
N THR A 695 16.20 24.56 31.93
CA THR A 695 14.79 24.59 32.37
C THR A 695 14.34 23.43 33.27
N GLN A 696 15.18 22.42 33.57
CA GLN A 696 14.81 21.28 34.46
C GLN A 696 15.74 21.10 35.66
N LYS A 697 16.52 22.13 35.99
CA LYS A 697 17.61 22.10 36.98
C LYS A 697 17.23 21.48 38.32
N GLU A 698 16.11 21.86 38.94
CA GLU A 698 15.84 21.52 40.36
C GLU A 698 15.69 20.01 40.66
N LEU A 699 15.04 19.20 39.79
CA LEU A 699 14.88 17.75 40.03
C LEU A 699 16.19 16.97 39.77
N TYR A 700 17.06 17.51 38.92
CA TYR A 700 18.29 16.86 38.47
C TYR A 700 19.52 17.33 39.24
N GLU A 701 19.54 18.55 39.77
CA GLU A 701 20.67 19.12 40.52
C GLU A 701 21.06 18.29 41.75
N GLU A 702 20.08 17.82 42.54
CA GLU A 702 20.34 16.94 43.69
C GLU A 702 20.99 15.62 43.25
N ASN A 703 20.48 15.02 42.16
CA ASN A 703 20.96 13.74 41.64
C ASN A 703 22.32 13.89 40.94
N GLN A 704 22.55 15.00 40.23
CA GLN A 704 23.83 15.34 39.61
C GLN A 704 24.91 15.61 40.66
N SER A 705 24.55 16.30 41.74
CA SER A 705 25.47 16.52 42.86
C SER A 705 25.85 15.19 43.53
N LYS A 706 24.86 14.32 43.77
CA LYS A 706 25.10 12.95 44.23
C LYS A 706 26.03 12.17 43.29
N LEU A 707 25.78 12.21 41.99
CA LEU A 707 26.63 11.57 40.97
C LEU A 707 28.06 12.11 40.99
N LYS A 708 28.24 13.43 41.05
CA LYS A 708 29.56 14.08 41.13
C LYS A 708 30.33 13.62 42.37
N ASN A 709 29.65 13.49 43.51
CA ASN A 709 30.27 13.08 44.77
C ASN A 709 30.74 11.63 44.77
N VAL A 710 30.08 10.74 44.01
CA VAL A 710 30.45 9.32 43.92
C VAL A 710 31.25 8.97 42.65
N LEU A 711 31.66 9.95 41.83
CA LEU A 711 32.42 9.70 40.60
C LEU A 711 33.67 8.85 40.81
N TYR A 712 34.40 9.17 41.89
CA TYR A 712 35.67 8.54 42.27
C TYR A 712 35.49 7.44 43.32
N SER A 713 34.25 7.08 43.69
CA SER A 713 34.03 6.04 44.70
C SER A 713 34.28 4.63 44.14
N PRO A 714 34.51 3.64 45.03
CA PRO A 714 34.49 2.22 44.67
C PRO A 714 33.24 1.81 43.87
N GLN A 715 33.35 0.76 43.05
CA GLN A 715 32.32 0.31 42.09
C GLN A 715 31.01 -0.09 42.78
N ASP A 716 31.08 -0.74 43.93
CA ASP A 716 29.94 -1.12 44.76
C ASP A 716 29.16 0.11 45.27
N VAL A 717 29.87 1.13 45.76
CA VAL A 717 29.28 2.41 46.20
C VAL A 717 28.65 3.14 45.01
N TRP A 718 29.36 3.18 43.88
CA TRP A 718 28.87 3.78 42.63
C TRP A 718 27.55 3.12 42.15
N ILE A 719 27.52 1.79 42.06
CA ILE A 719 26.33 1.04 41.65
C ILE A 719 25.19 1.24 42.64
N LYS A 720 25.47 1.18 43.95
CA LYS A 720 24.45 1.37 44.99
C LYS A 720 23.77 2.74 44.87
N THR A 721 24.56 3.80 44.74
CA THR A 721 24.03 5.16 44.55
C THR A 721 23.23 5.29 43.25
N LEU A 722 23.69 4.69 42.14
CA LEU A 722 22.95 4.68 40.88
C LEU A 722 21.61 3.97 40.98
N LYS A 723 21.53 2.85 41.71
CA LYS A 723 20.28 2.11 41.96
C LYS A 723 19.30 2.94 42.79
N GLU A 724 19.78 3.64 43.82
CA GLU A 724 18.98 4.56 44.63
C GLU A 724 18.41 5.72 43.79
N ILE A 725 19.26 6.36 42.98
CA ILE A 725 18.85 7.43 42.05
C ILE A 725 17.81 6.90 41.05
N TYR A 726 18.06 5.72 40.45
CA TYR A 726 17.15 5.11 39.49
C TYR A 726 15.76 4.87 40.09
N SER A 727 15.69 4.26 41.28
CA SER A 727 14.42 3.96 41.95
C SER A 727 13.61 5.23 42.28
N LYS A 728 14.26 6.28 42.79
CA LYS A 728 13.62 7.58 43.07
C LYS A 728 13.04 8.20 41.80
N LEU A 729 13.83 8.24 40.72
CA LEU A 729 13.42 8.81 39.44
C LEU A 729 12.33 7.99 38.75
N GLU A 730 12.41 6.66 38.80
CA GLU A 730 11.41 5.75 38.26
C GLU A 730 10.03 6.03 38.88
N HIS A 731 9.95 6.16 40.20
CA HIS A 731 8.70 6.47 40.90
C HIS A 731 8.15 7.85 40.51
N SER A 732 9.00 8.87 40.49
CA SER A 732 8.61 10.24 40.13
C SER A 732 8.12 10.33 38.68
N ILE A 733 8.90 9.81 37.72
CA ILE A 733 8.54 9.79 36.30
C ILE A 733 7.30 8.93 36.07
N GLY A 734 7.15 7.82 36.80
CA GLY A 734 5.97 6.96 36.73
C GLY A 734 4.68 7.69 37.11
N ARG A 735 4.72 8.53 38.17
CA ARG A 735 3.61 9.40 38.56
C ARG A 735 3.29 10.43 37.48
N GLU A 736 4.31 11.10 36.95
CA GLU A 736 4.12 12.08 35.87
C GLU A 736 3.51 11.46 34.60
N ILE A 737 3.93 10.25 34.22
CA ILE A 737 3.38 9.52 33.07
C ILE A 737 1.94 9.11 33.34
N HIS A 738 1.61 8.70 34.57
CA HIS A 738 0.25 8.38 34.97
C HIS A 738 -0.68 9.60 34.84
N GLU A 739 -0.28 10.74 35.40
CA GLU A 739 -1.01 12.02 35.33
C GLU A 739 -1.14 12.54 33.89
N TRP A 740 -0.06 12.47 33.10
CA TRP A 740 -0.11 12.83 31.69
C TRP A 740 -1.08 11.93 30.91
N ARG A 741 -1.13 10.63 31.22
CA ARG A 741 -2.03 9.68 30.55
C ARG A 741 -3.49 9.92 30.93
N SER A 742 -3.79 10.28 32.18
CA SER A 742 -5.17 10.58 32.60
C SER A 742 -5.70 11.87 31.97
N THR A 743 -4.81 12.83 31.68
CA THR A 743 -5.13 14.14 31.08
C THR A 743 -4.90 14.21 29.56
N ILE A 744 -4.66 13.06 28.90
CA ILE A 744 -4.28 13.04 27.47
C ILE A 744 -5.36 13.62 26.55
N SER A 745 -6.62 13.57 26.97
CA SER A 745 -7.77 14.10 26.20
C SER A 745 -8.01 15.59 26.44
N ASP A 746 -7.45 16.16 27.50
CA ASP A 746 -7.71 17.53 27.93
C ASP A 746 -7.20 18.52 26.87
N ASP A 747 -7.99 19.56 26.59
CA ASP A 747 -7.74 20.57 25.55
C ASP A 747 -7.43 20.01 24.15
N ARG A 748 -7.83 18.77 23.86
CA ARG A 748 -7.54 18.10 22.59
C ARG A 748 -8.66 18.25 21.55
N GLU A 749 -9.89 18.51 22.00
CA GLU A 749 -11.06 18.67 21.14
C GLU A 749 -10.88 19.84 20.14
N GLY A 750 -11.25 19.64 18.88
CA GLY A 750 -11.07 20.65 17.81
C GLY A 750 -9.62 20.88 17.35
N VAL A 751 -8.61 20.38 18.08
CA VAL A 751 -7.18 20.70 17.83
C VAL A 751 -6.53 19.82 16.77
N TYR A 752 -7.02 18.63 16.47
CA TYR A 752 -6.35 17.73 15.49
C TYR A 752 -7.23 17.26 14.33
N GLY A 753 -8.55 17.23 14.48
CA GLY A 753 -9.48 16.73 13.45
C GLY A 753 -9.08 15.33 12.96
N ILE A 754 -9.09 15.09 11.66
CA ILE A 754 -8.63 13.85 11.01
C ILE A 754 -7.30 14.04 10.26
N SER A 755 -6.48 15.00 10.70
CA SER A 755 -5.18 15.34 10.09
C SER A 755 -4.11 14.25 10.33
N LEU A 756 -3.07 14.23 9.50
CA LEU A 756 -1.88 13.39 9.75
C LEU A 756 -1.16 13.74 11.06
N LYS A 757 -1.25 14.99 11.54
CA LYS A 757 -0.75 15.40 12.86
C LYS A 757 -1.48 14.69 14.00
N ASN A 758 -2.78 14.42 13.85
CA ASN A 758 -3.55 13.63 14.83
C ASN A 758 -2.95 12.24 14.98
N ILE A 759 -2.78 11.55 13.85
CA ILE A 759 -2.21 10.21 13.78
C ILE A 759 -0.79 10.20 14.36
N GLU A 760 0.03 11.21 14.05
CA GLU A 760 1.39 11.34 14.55
C GLU A 760 1.48 11.55 16.07
N GLU A 761 0.60 12.38 16.64
CA GLU A 761 0.55 12.58 18.10
C GLU A 761 0.15 11.29 18.82
N ILE A 762 -0.88 10.58 18.34
CA ILE A 762 -1.30 9.28 18.92
C ILE A 762 -0.18 8.24 18.79
N GLU A 763 0.50 8.17 17.64
CA GLU A 763 1.64 7.28 17.42
C GLU A 763 2.81 7.59 18.36
N ARG A 764 3.16 8.87 18.55
CA ARG A 764 4.23 9.29 19.47
C ARG A 764 3.88 8.96 20.91
N SER A 765 2.64 9.24 21.33
CA SER A 765 2.13 8.88 22.66
C SER A 765 2.20 7.37 22.91
N ARG A 766 1.80 6.56 21.91
CA ARG A 766 1.92 5.09 21.98
C ARG A 766 3.37 4.63 22.10
N ARG A 767 4.30 5.23 21.32
CA ARG A 767 5.73 4.90 21.39
C ARG A 767 6.34 5.25 22.76
N LEU A 768 5.98 6.39 23.34
CA LEU A 768 6.39 6.77 24.69
C LEU A 768 5.94 5.72 25.72
N LEU A 769 4.66 5.32 25.67
CA LEU A 769 4.12 4.29 26.56
C LEU A 769 4.83 2.94 26.36
N LEU A 770 5.12 2.56 25.11
CA LEU A 770 5.84 1.32 24.81
C LEU A 770 7.27 1.36 25.37
N SER A 771 7.98 2.48 25.18
CA SER A 771 9.33 2.68 25.74
C SER A 771 9.32 2.67 27.27
N TRP A 772 8.29 3.24 27.90
CA TRP A 772 8.13 3.22 29.35
C TRP A 772 7.88 1.80 29.88
N SER A 773 6.98 1.03 29.27
CA SER A 773 6.64 -0.33 29.73
C SER A 773 7.73 -1.36 29.44
N ASN A 774 8.45 -1.22 28.32
CA ASN A 774 9.50 -2.14 27.90
C ASN A 774 10.92 -1.65 28.27
N ARG A 775 11.06 -0.70 29.20
CA ARG A 775 12.40 -0.39 29.74
C ARG A 775 12.91 -1.56 30.59
N SER A 776 14.20 -1.79 30.55
CA SER A 776 14.88 -2.79 31.36
C SER A 776 14.95 -2.33 32.81
N THR A 777 14.87 -3.28 33.73
CA THR A 777 15.15 -3.07 35.17
C THR A 777 16.62 -3.33 35.49
N GLU A 778 17.29 -4.11 34.64
CA GLU A 778 18.72 -4.43 34.74
C GLU A 778 19.50 -3.80 33.57
N PRO A 779 20.72 -3.30 33.81
CA PRO A 779 21.58 -2.77 32.75
C PRO A 779 21.87 -3.83 31.68
N GLY A 780 21.87 -3.44 30.41
CA GLY A 780 22.22 -4.33 29.29
C GLY A 780 21.16 -5.38 28.89
N GLN A 781 20.17 -5.67 29.75
CA GLN A 781 19.15 -6.68 29.47
C GLN A 781 18.19 -6.23 28.35
N PRO A 782 18.01 -6.98 27.25
CA PRO A 782 17.00 -6.68 26.24
C PRO A 782 15.60 -7.03 26.76
N LYS A 783 14.70 -6.04 26.81
CA LYS A 783 13.29 -6.29 27.11
C LYS A 783 12.45 -6.10 25.85
N ARG A 784 11.77 -7.17 25.43
CA ARG A 784 10.87 -7.21 24.27
C ARG A 784 9.46 -7.54 24.74
N LEU A 785 8.46 -7.19 23.93
CA LEU A 785 7.13 -7.76 24.13
C LEU A 785 7.22 -9.27 23.92
N GLU A 786 6.67 -10.04 24.85
CA GLU A 786 6.56 -11.49 24.70
C GLU A 786 5.75 -11.83 23.44
N LYS A 787 6.05 -12.98 22.85
CA LYS A 787 5.33 -13.50 21.68
C LYS A 787 3.84 -13.64 22.03
N GLY A 788 2.96 -13.28 21.10
CA GLY A 788 1.51 -13.29 21.30
C GLY A 788 0.95 -12.10 22.12
N LYS A 789 1.75 -11.39 22.92
CA LYS A 789 1.26 -10.22 23.68
C LYS A 789 1.05 -9.00 22.80
N ARG A 790 -0.06 -8.29 23.03
CA ARG A 790 -0.42 -7.03 22.35
C ARG A 790 -0.32 -5.86 23.33
N PHE A 791 0.09 -4.70 22.83
CA PHE A 791 0.25 -3.49 23.65
C PHE A 791 -0.82 -2.43 23.34
N ALA A 792 -1.36 -1.77 24.37
CA ALA A 792 -2.34 -0.66 24.29
C ALA A 792 -3.36 -0.84 23.15
N ILE A 793 -4.12 -1.94 23.22
CA ILE A 793 -4.98 -2.45 22.13
C ILE A 793 -5.98 -1.37 21.66
N ASP A 794 -6.68 -0.73 22.59
CA ASP A 794 -7.73 0.24 22.27
C ASP A 794 -7.18 1.49 21.58
N GLN A 795 -5.98 1.95 21.97
CA GLN A 795 -5.29 3.05 21.29
C GLN A 795 -4.87 2.66 19.86
N GLN A 796 -4.43 1.41 19.65
CA GLN A 796 -4.09 0.91 18.31
C GLN A 796 -5.33 0.79 17.42
N VAL A 797 -6.44 0.31 17.95
CA VAL A 797 -7.74 0.25 17.25
C VAL A 797 -8.18 1.66 16.87
N HIS A 798 -8.19 2.60 17.81
CA HIS A 798 -8.55 4.00 17.55
C HIS A 798 -7.67 4.64 16.46
N LEU A 799 -6.36 4.39 16.49
CA LEU A 799 -5.43 4.89 15.47
C LEU A 799 -5.75 4.33 14.08
N ASN A 800 -6.06 3.04 13.99
CA ASN A 800 -6.44 2.40 12.72
C ASN A 800 -7.79 2.93 12.22
N ASP A 801 -8.78 3.08 13.10
CA ASP A 801 -10.11 3.63 12.76
C ASP A 801 -9.99 5.08 12.28
N LEU A 802 -9.12 5.89 12.91
CA LEU A 802 -8.84 7.25 12.48
C LEU A 802 -8.18 7.30 11.10
N LYS A 803 -7.26 6.38 10.80
CA LYS A 803 -6.65 6.26 9.46
C LYS A 803 -7.70 5.91 8.41
N ASP A 804 -8.56 4.93 8.70
CA ASP A 804 -9.65 4.51 7.80
C ASP A 804 -10.68 5.64 7.57
N ASP A 805 -11.11 6.33 8.63
CA ASP A 805 -12.03 7.48 8.53
C ASP A 805 -11.43 8.63 7.70
N ARG A 806 -10.13 8.93 7.90
CA ARG A 806 -9.41 9.92 7.09
C ARG A 806 -9.43 9.54 5.61
N ILE A 807 -9.09 8.29 5.27
CA ILE A 807 -9.03 7.82 3.88
C ILE A 807 -10.43 7.90 3.24
N LYS A 808 -11.47 7.39 3.91
CA LYS A 808 -12.84 7.38 3.39
C LYS A 808 -13.39 8.79 3.16
N LYS A 809 -13.19 9.70 4.11
CA LYS A 809 -13.63 11.11 3.98
C LYS A 809 -12.84 11.88 2.93
N MET A 810 -11.55 11.61 2.78
CA MET A 810 -10.75 12.21 1.72
C MET A 810 -11.20 11.74 0.33
N ALA A 811 -11.44 10.44 0.18
CA ALA A 811 -11.96 9.89 -1.06
C ALA A 811 -13.34 10.48 -1.39
N ASN A 812 -14.23 10.60 -0.40
CA ASN A 812 -15.52 11.25 -0.57
C ASN A 812 -15.38 12.72 -0.98
N LEU A 813 -14.52 13.49 -0.31
CA LEU A 813 -14.26 14.89 -0.66
C LEU A 813 -13.78 15.02 -2.11
N LEU A 814 -12.88 14.14 -2.55
CA LEU A 814 -12.40 14.12 -3.94
C LEU A 814 -13.51 13.76 -4.93
N VAL A 815 -14.31 12.73 -4.67
CA VAL A 815 -15.43 12.33 -5.53
C VAL A 815 -16.47 13.44 -5.63
N MET A 816 -16.88 14.03 -4.51
CA MET A 816 -17.86 15.14 -4.50
C MET A 816 -17.32 16.37 -5.25
N THR A 817 -16.04 16.69 -5.07
CA THR A 817 -15.38 17.79 -5.76
C THR A 817 -15.27 17.53 -7.27
N ALA A 818 -14.97 16.29 -7.67
CA ALA A 818 -14.97 15.85 -9.07
C ALA A 818 -16.37 15.90 -9.69
N LEU A 819 -17.41 15.54 -8.94
CA LEU A 819 -18.81 15.64 -9.35
C LEU A 819 -19.35 17.08 -9.40
N GLY A 820 -18.52 18.09 -9.09
CA GLY A 820 -18.90 19.50 -9.13
C GLY A 820 -19.71 19.99 -7.92
N TYR A 821 -19.74 19.21 -6.84
CA TYR A 821 -20.38 19.59 -5.58
C TYR A 821 -19.45 20.39 -4.68
N LYS A 822 -20.05 21.27 -3.88
CA LYS A 822 -19.42 22.01 -2.78
C LYS A 822 -20.26 21.86 -1.52
N TYR A 823 -19.61 21.61 -0.39
CA TYR A 823 -20.30 21.58 0.90
C TYR A 823 -20.56 23.02 1.40
N ARG A 824 -21.81 23.34 1.71
CA ARG A 824 -22.22 24.65 2.26
C ARG A 824 -22.48 24.50 3.75
N GLY A 825 -21.47 24.81 4.58
CA GLY A 825 -21.51 24.65 6.04
C GLY A 825 -22.75 25.25 6.72
N LYS A 826 -23.18 26.45 6.31
CA LYS A 826 -24.39 27.12 6.83
C LYS A 826 -25.66 26.28 6.66
N HIS A 827 -25.79 25.58 5.54
CA HIS A 827 -26.96 24.76 5.21
C HIS A 827 -26.75 23.27 5.51
N LYS A 828 -25.55 22.90 5.98
CA LYS A 828 -25.13 21.52 6.26
C LYS A 828 -25.44 20.53 5.13
N ARG A 829 -25.30 20.96 3.87
CA ARG A 829 -25.62 20.16 2.67
C ARG A 829 -24.61 20.36 1.56
N TRP A 830 -24.51 19.37 0.69
CA TRP A 830 -23.79 19.48 -0.57
C TRP A 830 -24.66 20.13 -1.63
N VAL A 831 -24.07 21.01 -2.45
CA VAL A 831 -24.77 21.71 -3.54
C VAL A 831 -23.96 21.55 -4.82
N ALA A 832 -24.62 21.14 -5.91
CA ALA A 832 -24.02 21.08 -7.23
C ALA A 832 -23.85 22.49 -7.79
N GLU A 833 -22.61 22.98 -7.87
CA GLU A 833 -22.30 24.34 -8.33
C GLU A 833 -21.64 24.35 -9.71
N ARG A 834 -21.04 23.23 -10.11
CA ARG A 834 -20.18 23.10 -11.28
C ARG A 834 -20.49 21.81 -12.06
N PRO A 835 -20.09 21.72 -13.34
CA PRO A 835 -20.12 20.44 -14.06
C PRO A 835 -19.13 19.43 -13.45
N ALA A 836 -19.44 18.16 -13.60
CA ALA A 836 -18.66 17.02 -13.14
C ALA A 836 -17.53 16.65 -14.12
N CYS A 837 -16.46 16.08 -13.57
CA CYS A 837 -15.35 15.48 -14.32
C CYS A 837 -15.58 13.98 -14.48
N GLN A 838 -15.34 13.47 -15.69
CA GLN A 838 -15.43 12.04 -15.96
C GLN A 838 -14.19 11.28 -15.47
N VAL A 839 -13.04 11.96 -15.40
CA VAL A 839 -11.76 11.34 -15.01
C VAL A 839 -11.14 12.08 -13.82
N VAL A 840 -10.65 11.31 -12.86
CA VAL A 840 -9.77 11.78 -11.78
C VAL A 840 -8.37 11.20 -11.99
N LEU A 841 -7.38 12.05 -12.21
CA LEU A 841 -5.98 11.64 -12.43
C LEU A 841 -5.15 11.87 -11.17
N PHE A 842 -4.53 10.81 -10.66
CA PHE A 842 -3.57 10.88 -9.56
C PHE A 842 -2.13 10.86 -10.08
N GLU A 843 -1.22 11.35 -9.25
CA GLU A 843 0.19 11.03 -9.39
C GLU A 843 0.44 9.53 -9.18
N ASP A 844 1.18 8.91 -10.10
CA ASP A 844 1.64 7.55 -9.93
C ASP A 844 2.74 7.50 -8.87
N LEU A 845 2.38 6.99 -7.69
CA LEU A 845 3.27 6.78 -6.56
C LEU A 845 3.49 5.29 -6.27
N SER A 846 3.24 4.41 -7.24
CA SER A 846 3.46 2.97 -7.13
C SER A 846 4.93 2.66 -6.83
N GLU A 847 5.86 3.24 -7.59
CA GLU A 847 7.32 3.09 -7.39
C GLU A 847 7.85 3.79 -6.13
N TYR A 848 7.05 4.68 -5.52
CA TYR A 848 7.40 5.37 -4.29
C TYR A 848 7.28 4.45 -3.04
N GLY A 849 7.48 3.14 -3.18
CA GLY A 849 7.35 2.14 -2.11
C GLY A 849 8.33 2.30 -0.94
N PHE A 850 8.11 1.58 0.16
CA PHE A 850 9.08 1.51 1.24
C PHE A 850 10.36 0.87 0.70
N ARG A 851 11.48 1.60 0.74
CA ARG A 851 12.80 1.09 0.35
C ARG A 851 13.76 1.27 1.52
N GLU A 852 14.64 0.30 1.73
CA GLU A 852 15.64 0.35 2.80
C GLU A 852 16.66 1.48 2.59
N GLU A 853 16.85 1.90 1.34
CA GLU A 853 17.66 3.06 0.95
C GLU A 853 17.09 4.40 1.47
N ARG A 854 15.80 4.48 1.82
CA ARG A 854 15.17 5.71 2.34
C ARG A 854 15.30 5.86 3.84
N SER A 855 15.35 7.09 4.34
CA SER A 855 15.44 7.32 5.78
C SER A 855 14.24 6.70 6.52
N ARG A 856 14.46 6.19 7.76
CA ARG A 856 13.38 5.60 8.58
C ARG A 856 12.21 6.57 8.78
N GLN A 857 12.51 7.87 8.87
CA GLN A 857 11.50 8.91 9.00
C GLN A 857 10.64 9.03 7.74
N GLU A 858 11.25 8.98 6.56
CA GLU A 858 10.52 9.01 5.28
C GLU A 858 9.61 7.78 5.14
N ASN A 859 10.13 6.58 5.43
CA ASN A 859 9.31 5.37 5.41
C ASN A 859 8.14 5.46 6.41
N SER A 860 8.36 5.95 7.63
CA SER A 860 7.29 6.18 8.61
C SER A 860 6.24 7.20 8.11
N LYS A 861 6.66 8.25 7.40
CA LYS A 861 5.72 9.21 6.78
C LYS A 861 4.87 8.52 5.70
N LEU A 862 5.50 7.71 4.84
CA LEU A 862 4.80 6.97 3.78
C LEU A 862 3.79 5.96 4.35
N MET A 863 4.09 5.30 5.47
CA MET A 863 3.18 4.37 6.14
C MET A 863 1.96 5.09 6.71
N ARG A 864 2.15 6.28 7.27
CA ARG A 864 1.05 7.10 7.82
C ARG A 864 0.17 7.68 6.73
N TRP A 865 0.74 7.96 5.56
CA TRP A 865 0.02 8.60 4.46
C TRP A 865 -0.95 7.66 3.75
N SER A 866 -0.69 6.34 3.73
CA SER A 866 -1.56 5.33 3.10
C SER A 866 -1.97 5.68 1.66
N ARG A 867 -1.07 6.34 0.93
CA ARG A 867 -1.37 7.04 -0.34
C ARG A 867 -1.97 6.17 -1.44
N ARG A 868 -1.69 4.86 -1.46
CA ARG A 868 -2.22 3.91 -2.47
C ARG A 868 -3.69 3.57 -2.25
N GLU A 869 -4.17 3.62 -1.01
CA GLU A 869 -5.57 3.31 -0.69
C GLU A 869 -6.49 4.46 -1.12
N ILE A 870 -5.97 5.68 -1.27
CA ILE A 870 -6.78 6.86 -1.61
C ILE A 870 -7.34 6.77 -3.04
N PRO A 871 -6.53 6.58 -4.11
CA PRO A 871 -7.05 6.39 -5.47
C PRO A 871 -8.01 5.19 -5.57
N ARG A 872 -7.69 4.09 -4.88
CA ARG A 872 -8.55 2.89 -4.83
C ARG A 872 -9.93 3.21 -4.25
N GLN A 873 -9.98 3.92 -3.12
CA GLN A 873 -11.24 4.31 -2.49
C GLN A 873 -12.00 5.34 -3.33
N VAL A 874 -11.31 6.23 -4.05
CA VAL A 874 -11.93 7.15 -5.03
C VAL A 874 -12.52 6.37 -6.21
N ALA A 875 -11.83 5.36 -6.72
CA ALA A 875 -12.37 4.49 -7.78
C ALA A 875 -13.61 3.73 -7.31
N LEU A 876 -13.56 3.13 -6.12
CA LEU A 876 -14.69 2.43 -5.52
C LEU A 876 -15.88 3.37 -5.26
N GLN A 877 -15.67 4.56 -4.71
CA GLN A 877 -16.78 5.49 -4.46
C GLN A 877 -17.31 6.10 -5.77
N GLY A 878 -16.43 6.46 -6.69
CA GLY A 878 -16.75 7.06 -7.99
C GLY A 878 -17.44 6.11 -8.98
N GLU A 879 -17.27 4.80 -8.82
CA GLU A 879 -17.89 3.77 -9.67
C GLU A 879 -19.42 3.91 -9.74
N LEU A 880 -20.09 4.31 -8.64
CA LEU A 880 -21.55 4.50 -8.61
C LEU A 880 -22.05 5.53 -9.64
N TYR A 881 -21.20 6.49 -9.99
CA TYR A 881 -21.50 7.57 -10.91
C TYR A 881 -20.87 7.36 -12.30
N GLY A 882 -20.03 6.33 -12.44
CA GLY A 882 -19.22 6.12 -13.63
C GLY A 882 -18.01 7.04 -13.76
N LEU A 883 -17.44 7.55 -12.65
CA LEU A 883 -16.13 8.18 -12.72
C LEU A 883 -15.06 7.14 -13.07
N GLN A 884 -14.05 7.55 -13.82
CA GLN A 884 -12.85 6.77 -14.07
C GLN A 884 -11.68 7.38 -13.30
N VAL A 885 -10.77 6.53 -12.82
CA VAL A 885 -9.56 6.96 -12.12
C VAL A 885 -8.36 6.57 -12.97
N GLY A 886 -7.34 7.43 -13.02
CA GLY A 886 -6.10 7.16 -13.74
C GLY A 886 -4.88 7.60 -12.95
N ASP A 887 -3.72 7.05 -13.32
CA ASP A 887 -2.43 7.37 -12.71
C ASP A 887 -1.50 7.93 -13.79
N ILE A 888 -0.75 8.98 -13.45
CA ILE A 888 0.23 9.60 -14.35
C ILE A 888 1.57 9.73 -13.65
N GLY A 889 2.63 9.30 -14.31
CA GLY A 889 4.00 9.41 -13.80
C GLY A 889 4.29 10.82 -13.28
N ALA A 890 4.67 10.93 -12.01
CA ALA A 890 4.83 12.21 -11.29
C ALA A 890 6.29 12.61 -11.06
N GLN A 891 7.26 11.87 -11.62
CA GLN A 891 8.68 12.20 -11.50
C GLN A 891 8.92 13.66 -11.95
N PHE A 892 9.50 14.49 -11.07
CA PHE A 892 9.75 15.92 -11.29
C PHE A 892 8.51 16.81 -11.49
N SER A 893 7.28 16.35 -11.24
CA SER A 893 6.05 17.17 -11.40
C SER A 893 6.09 18.47 -10.59
N SER A 894 6.67 18.42 -9.39
CA SER A 894 6.84 19.57 -8.49
C SER A 894 8.14 20.35 -8.66
N ARG A 895 8.94 20.05 -9.70
CA ARG A 895 10.23 20.69 -9.99
C ARG A 895 10.24 21.53 -11.27
N PHE A 896 9.15 21.51 -12.02
CA PHE A 896 8.96 22.28 -13.24
C PHE A 896 7.67 23.08 -13.17
N HIS A 897 7.68 24.28 -13.75
CA HIS A 897 6.50 25.12 -13.86
C HIS A 897 5.54 24.54 -14.90
N ALA A 898 4.28 24.33 -14.53
CA ALA A 898 3.30 23.70 -15.40
C ALA A 898 3.06 24.52 -16.69
N LYS A 899 2.86 25.84 -16.53
CA LYS A 899 2.61 26.80 -17.62
C LYS A 899 3.80 26.91 -18.58
N THR A 900 5.00 27.19 -18.08
CA THR A 900 6.15 27.48 -18.96
C THR A 900 7.03 26.28 -19.26
N GLY A 901 7.06 25.26 -18.40
CA GLY A 901 8.03 24.17 -18.45
C GLY A 901 9.41 24.52 -17.87
N ALA A 902 9.58 25.70 -17.26
CA ALA A 902 10.84 26.11 -16.66
C ALA A 902 11.12 25.35 -15.35
N PRO A 903 12.37 24.93 -15.09
CA PRO A 903 12.71 24.29 -13.82
C PRO A 903 12.71 25.29 -12.65
N GLY A 904 12.56 24.79 -11.44
CA GLY A 904 12.53 25.63 -10.24
C GLY A 904 12.80 24.89 -8.94
N ILE A 905 12.66 25.60 -7.82
CA ILE A 905 12.84 25.06 -6.45
C ILE A 905 11.61 25.34 -5.60
N ARG A 906 11.40 24.51 -4.57
CA ARG A 906 10.38 24.79 -3.54
C ARG A 906 10.88 25.79 -2.51
N CYS A 907 9.98 26.62 -2.03
CA CYS A 907 10.21 27.70 -1.08
C CYS A 907 9.14 27.70 0.03
N HIS A 908 9.51 28.18 1.21
CA HIS A 908 8.62 28.40 2.33
C HIS A 908 8.45 29.91 2.56
N LYS A 909 7.21 30.33 2.78
CA LYS A 909 6.87 31.70 3.18
C LYS A 909 6.94 31.81 4.69
N LEU A 910 7.82 32.68 5.18
CA LEU A 910 8.02 32.88 6.62
C LEU A 910 6.78 33.46 7.29
N THR A 911 6.44 32.93 8.46
CA THR A 911 5.37 33.40 9.33
C THR A 911 5.93 34.10 10.57
N GLU A 912 5.09 34.81 11.31
CA GLU A 912 5.47 35.42 12.61
C GLU A 912 6.00 34.39 13.61
N MET A 913 5.48 33.15 13.60
CA MET A 913 5.96 32.09 14.48
C MET A 913 7.33 31.55 14.06
N ASP A 914 7.63 31.55 12.77
CA ASP A 914 8.96 31.14 12.29
C ASP A 914 10.03 32.12 12.76
N MET A 915 9.70 33.41 12.89
CA MET A 915 10.59 34.44 13.41
C MET A 915 11.00 34.21 14.89
N GLN A 916 10.17 33.45 15.64
CA GLN A 916 10.45 33.05 17.02
C GLN A 916 11.27 31.75 17.11
N ASN A 917 11.53 31.08 15.98
CA ASN A 917 12.22 29.80 15.93
C ASN A 917 13.72 29.98 15.68
N ASP A 918 14.52 29.97 16.74
CA ASP A 918 15.98 30.16 16.66
C ASP A 918 16.70 29.05 15.88
N TRP A 919 16.16 27.83 15.86
CA TRP A 919 16.74 26.74 15.08
C TRP A 919 16.68 27.03 13.58
N MET A 920 15.57 27.61 13.10
CA MET A 920 15.44 27.98 11.69
C MET A 920 16.51 29.00 11.28
N LYS A 921 16.73 30.02 12.12
CA LYS A 921 17.76 31.05 11.88
C LYS A 921 19.16 30.42 11.80
N LYS A 922 19.49 29.54 12.76
CA LYS A 922 20.75 28.78 12.78
C LYS A 922 20.93 27.92 11.53
N ASP A 923 19.88 27.24 11.08
CA ASP A 923 19.89 26.40 9.87
C ASP A 923 20.11 27.24 8.60
N LEU A 924 19.52 28.44 8.49
CA LEU A 924 19.73 29.33 7.34
C LEU A 924 21.18 29.85 7.26
N ILE A 925 21.80 30.14 8.41
CA ILE A 925 23.22 30.51 8.49
C ILE A 925 24.10 29.32 8.12
N GLN A 926 23.85 28.16 8.72
CA GLN A 926 24.63 26.95 8.48
C GLN A 926 24.62 26.53 7.01
N ARG A 927 23.52 26.80 6.29
CA ARG A 927 23.38 26.55 4.84
C ARG A 927 23.95 27.67 3.96
N GLY A 928 24.49 28.74 4.54
CA GLY A 928 25.04 29.89 3.82
C GLY A 928 23.98 30.69 3.03
N PHE A 929 22.69 30.58 3.39
CA PHE A 929 21.66 31.36 2.73
C PHE A 929 21.70 32.82 3.20
N ILE A 930 21.95 33.05 4.48
CA ILE A 930 22.20 34.36 5.07
C ILE A 930 23.48 34.32 5.90
N LYS A 931 24.09 35.50 6.13
CA LYS A 931 25.11 35.68 7.16
C LYS A 931 24.44 36.00 8.51
N GLU A 932 25.19 35.83 9.59
CA GLU A 932 24.70 36.11 10.96
C GLU A 932 24.24 37.57 11.12
N GLU A 933 25.00 38.51 10.55
CA GLU A 933 24.67 39.94 10.46
C GLU A 933 23.36 40.24 9.68
N GLN A 934 22.87 39.30 8.86
CA GLN A 934 21.72 39.49 7.99
C GLN A 934 20.42 38.93 8.58
N ILE A 935 20.46 38.36 9.79
CA ILE A 935 19.27 37.80 10.44
C ILE A 935 18.18 38.86 10.61
N GLU A 936 18.55 40.08 10.98
CA GLU A 936 17.58 41.17 11.22
C GLU A 936 16.88 41.67 9.96
N LEU A 937 17.44 41.38 8.78
CA LEU A 937 16.83 41.74 7.49
C LEU A 937 15.65 40.84 7.13
N ILE A 938 15.58 39.64 7.71
CA ILE A 938 14.50 38.68 7.43
C ILE A 938 13.23 39.10 8.14
N LYS A 939 12.10 39.09 7.42
CA LYS A 939 10.78 39.44 7.97
C LYS A 939 9.73 38.39 7.63
N ALA A 940 8.65 38.37 8.41
CA ALA A 940 7.47 37.59 8.06
C ALA A 940 6.97 37.99 6.65
N GLY A 941 6.62 36.99 5.84
CA GLY A 941 6.24 37.17 4.44
C GLY A 941 7.36 36.96 3.41
N ASP A 942 8.62 36.92 3.84
CA ASP A 942 9.75 36.57 2.96
C ASP A 942 9.74 35.09 2.56
N TYR A 943 10.43 34.77 1.47
CA TYR A 943 10.50 33.42 0.93
C TYR A 943 11.91 32.86 1.04
N ILE A 944 12.03 31.71 1.71
CA ILE A 944 13.29 30.99 1.87
C ILE A 944 13.27 29.65 1.10
N PRO A 945 14.40 29.20 0.54
CA PRO A 945 14.50 27.87 -0.07
C PRO A 945 14.17 26.77 0.94
N SER A 946 13.27 25.85 0.58
CA SER A 946 12.90 24.73 1.42
C SER A 946 12.46 23.55 0.55
N LYS A 947 13.17 22.41 0.64
CA LYS A 947 12.88 21.20 -0.17
C LYS A 947 11.43 20.74 -0.06
N GLY A 948 10.75 21.00 1.06
CA GLY A 948 9.34 20.67 1.30
C GLY A 948 8.40 21.88 1.37
N GLY A 949 8.82 23.04 0.84
CA GLY A 949 8.05 24.28 0.86
C GLY A 949 6.71 24.22 0.10
N GLU A 950 5.79 25.10 0.44
CA GLU A 950 4.43 25.24 -0.16
C GLU A 950 4.39 26.10 -1.41
N LYS A 951 5.43 26.91 -1.65
CA LYS A 951 5.54 27.68 -2.88
C LYS A 951 6.57 27.07 -3.80
N PHE A 952 6.36 27.18 -5.10
CA PHE A 952 7.30 26.82 -6.15
C PHE A 952 7.80 28.12 -6.80
N ALA A 953 9.12 28.28 -6.81
CA ALA A 953 9.81 29.42 -7.38
C ALA A 953 10.49 29.04 -8.69
N THR A 954 10.30 29.83 -9.73
CA THR A 954 11.02 29.73 -11.02
C THR A 954 11.28 31.12 -11.57
N LEU A 955 11.89 31.20 -12.76
CA LEU A 955 12.09 32.47 -13.46
C LEU A 955 11.34 32.48 -14.79
N SER A 956 10.83 33.65 -15.14
CA SER A 956 10.26 33.95 -16.45
C SER A 956 11.35 34.15 -17.53
N ARG A 957 10.93 34.45 -18.78
CA ARG A 957 11.85 34.81 -19.88
C ARG A 957 12.67 36.07 -19.59
N ASP A 958 12.06 37.07 -18.96
CA ASP A 958 12.71 38.31 -18.50
C ASP A 958 13.53 38.12 -17.21
N ARG A 959 13.68 36.88 -16.73
CA ARG A 959 14.42 36.50 -15.52
C ARG A 959 13.82 37.08 -14.23
N SER A 960 12.54 37.47 -14.25
CA SER A 960 11.80 37.88 -13.05
C SER A 960 11.29 36.64 -12.30
N LEU A 961 11.12 36.79 -10.98
CA LEU A 961 10.75 35.69 -10.09
C LEU A 961 9.25 35.39 -10.19
N ILE A 962 8.92 34.15 -10.54
CA ILE A 962 7.55 33.61 -10.51
C ILE A 962 7.40 32.75 -9.26
N LEU A 963 6.31 32.96 -8.50
CA LEU A 963 5.94 32.17 -7.33
C LEU A 963 4.51 31.65 -7.49
N THR A 964 4.32 30.33 -7.37
CA THR A 964 3.02 29.66 -7.40
C THR A 964 2.89 28.69 -6.22
N ASP A 965 1.69 28.22 -5.90
CA ASP A 965 1.52 27.05 -5.02
C ASP A 965 2.17 25.81 -5.66
N ALA A 966 3.01 25.11 -4.87
CA ALA A 966 3.82 24.00 -5.35
C ALA A 966 3.01 22.74 -5.65
N ASP A 967 1.97 22.47 -4.86
CA ASP A 967 1.15 21.26 -4.97
C ASP A 967 0.10 21.47 -6.09
N ILE A 968 -0.46 22.68 -6.24
CA ILE A 968 -1.28 23.05 -7.41
C ILE A 968 -0.47 22.97 -8.71
N ASN A 969 0.75 23.50 -8.72
CA ASN A 969 1.63 23.40 -9.89
C ASN A 969 1.93 21.93 -10.25
N ALA A 970 2.12 21.07 -9.24
CA ALA A 970 2.31 19.64 -9.48
C ALA A 970 1.04 19.00 -10.08
N ALA A 971 -0.15 19.29 -9.56
CA ALA A 971 -1.42 18.83 -10.13
C ALA A 971 -1.63 19.30 -11.58
N GLN A 972 -1.27 20.54 -11.92
CA GLN A 972 -1.31 21.06 -13.29
C GLN A 972 -0.28 20.39 -14.21
N ASN A 973 0.88 19.97 -13.69
CA ASN A 973 1.85 19.20 -14.46
C ASN A 973 1.32 17.80 -14.82
N LEU A 974 0.51 17.17 -13.96
CA LEU A 974 -0.15 15.90 -14.31
C LEU A 974 -1.07 16.06 -15.52
N GLN A 975 -1.83 17.16 -15.58
CA GLN A 975 -2.69 17.51 -16.73
C GLN A 975 -1.85 17.69 -18.00
N LYS A 976 -0.78 18.49 -17.91
CA LYS A 976 0.16 18.68 -19.03
C LYS A 976 0.65 17.35 -19.58
N ARG A 977 1.05 16.44 -18.71
CA ARG A 977 1.58 15.11 -19.07
C ARG A 977 0.54 14.25 -19.76
N PHE A 978 -0.68 14.23 -19.26
CA PHE A 978 -1.77 13.48 -19.86
C PHE A 978 -2.07 13.99 -21.27
N TRP A 979 -2.35 15.29 -21.43
CA TRP A 979 -2.79 15.85 -22.72
C TRP A 979 -1.70 15.90 -23.79
N THR A 980 -0.46 16.20 -23.41
CA THR A 980 0.66 16.27 -24.36
C THR A 980 1.34 14.92 -24.58
N ARG A 981 0.97 13.89 -23.79
CA ARG A 981 1.63 12.58 -23.72
C ARG A 981 3.16 12.67 -23.54
N ASN A 982 3.63 13.74 -22.91
CA ASN A 982 5.04 14.05 -22.73
C ASN A 982 5.29 14.67 -21.36
N HIS A 983 6.42 14.34 -20.73
CA HIS A 983 6.85 14.97 -19.48
C HIS A 983 7.51 16.35 -19.68
N GLY A 984 7.57 16.83 -20.92
CA GLY A 984 8.61 17.75 -21.37
C GLY A 984 9.89 16.93 -21.43
N PHE A 985 10.43 16.65 -22.60
CA PHE A 985 11.61 15.79 -22.68
C PHE A 985 12.82 16.52 -22.06
N PHE A 986 13.06 16.33 -20.76
CA PHE A 986 14.02 17.11 -19.95
C PHE A 986 15.14 16.26 -19.36
N ARG A 987 15.07 14.93 -19.48
CA ARG A 987 16.04 13.97 -18.93
C ARG A 987 16.36 12.89 -19.96
N ILE A 988 17.63 12.53 -20.08
CA ILE A 988 18.09 11.43 -20.92
C ILE A 988 19.30 10.74 -20.30
N SER A 989 19.37 9.41 -20.37
CA SER A 989 20.54 8.64 -19.93
C SER A 989 21.33 8.18 -21.15
N CYS A 990 22.65 8.34 -21.07
CA CYS A 990 23.58 8.07 -22.18
C CYS A 990 24.74 7.20 -21.71
N TYR A 991 25.25 6.35 -22.60
CA TYR A 991 26.55 5.70 -22.47
C TYR A 991 27.66 6.69 -22.80
N VAL A 992 28.79 6.58 -22.10
CA VAL A 992 30.02 7.32 -22.37
C VAL A 992 30.89 6.51 -23.33
N ILE A 993 31.30 7.11 -24.45
CA ILE A 993 32.20 6.47 -25.43
C ILE A 993 33.36 7.41 -25.74
N GLN A 994 34.57 6.87 -25.76
CA GLN A 994 35.76 7.60 -26.21
C GLN A 994 35.87 7.49 -27.74
N SER A 995 36.01 8.62 -28.42
CA SER A 995 36.21 8.73 -29.88
C SER A 995 37.50 9.50 -30.16
N ASP A 996 38.02 9.42 -31.39
CA ASP A 996 39.24 10.14 -31.83
C ASP A 996 39.13 11.67 -31.63
N ASP A 997 37.91 12.21 -31.73
CA ASP A 997 37.57 13.63 -31.52
C ASP A 997 37.21 13.99 -30.05
N GLY A 998 37.41 13.06 -29.10
CA GLY A 998 37.10 13.21 -27.68
C GLY A 998 35.88 12.41 -27.18
N GLN A 999 35.46 12.67 -25.95
CA GLN A 999 34.36 11.95 -25.30
C GLN A 999 33.01 12.31 -25.92
N ILE A 1000 32.27 11.30 -26.39
CA ILE A 1000 30.89 11.42 -26.89
C ILE A 1000 29.92 10.66 -26.00
N LEU A 1001 28.67 11.11 -25.94
CA LEU A 1001 27.62 10.41 -25.20
C LEU A 1001 26.55 9.86 -26.14
N VAL A 1002 26.32 8.56 -26.08
CA VAL A 1002 25.34 7.88 -26.93
C VAL A 1002 24.09 7.54 -26.11
N PRO A 1003 22.90 8.02 -26.49
CA PRO A 1003 21.66 7.74 -25.75
C PRO A 1003 21.34 6.25 -25.64
N LYS A 1004 20.78 5.82 -24.50
CA LYS A 1004 20.28 4.45 -24.34
C LYS A 1004 19.08 4.17 -25.25
N GLU A 1005 18.89 2.91 -25.63
CA GLU A 1005 17.97 2.50 -26.71
C GLU A 1005 16.51 2.92 -26.51
N TYR A 1006 16.00 2.87 -25.27
CA TYR A 1006 14.63 3.26 -24.94
C TYR A 1006 14.33 4.77 -25.16
N THR A 1007 15.36 5.59 -25.41
CA THR A 1007 15.22 7.04 -25.62
C THR A 1007 15.05 7.43 -27.09
N LYS A 1008 15.26 6.50 -28.03
CA LYS A 1008 15.26 6.74 -29.49
C LYS A 1008 13.99 7.45 -29.97
N LYS A 1009 12.81 6.99 -29.55
CA LYS A 1009 11.53 7.60 -29.96
C LYS A 1009 11.43 9.07 -29.55
N ARG A 1010 11.89 9.42 -28.36
CA ARG A 1010 11.84 10.81 -27.84
C ARG A 1010 12.84 11.71 -28.55
N LEU A 1011 14.00 11.19 -28.93
CA LEU A 1011 14.98 11.90 -29.74
C LEU A 1011 14.47 12.15 -31.16
N GLN A 1012 13.83 11.16 -31.78
CA GLN A 1012 13.17 11.32 -33.07
C GLN A 1012 12.13 12.44 -33.04
N GLU A 1013 11.28 12.47 -32.00
CA GLU A 1013 10.28 13.53 -31.81
C GLU A 1013 10.91 14.92 -31.58
N LEU A 1014 12.06 14.99 -30.89
CA LEU A 1014 12.68 16.28 -30.55
C LEU A 1014 13.57 16.86 -31.68
N TYR A 1015 14.38 16.02 -32.32
CA TYR A 1015 15.43 16.45 -33.25
C TYR A 1015 15.18 16.01 -34.70
N GLY A 1016 14.08 15.30 -34.99
CA GLY A 1016 13.83 14.72 -36.31
C GLY A 1016 14.74 13.55 -36.66
N SER A 1017 15.62 13.13 -35.75
CA SER A 1017 16.50 11.98 -35.88
C SER A 1017 16.74 11.33 -34.52
N SER A 1018 16.64 10.00 -34.49
CA SER A 1018 17.03 9.16 -33.36
C SER A 1018 18.49 8.71 -33.41
N LYS A 1019 19.19 9.01 -34.50
CA LYS A 1019 20.57 8.60 -34.76
C LYS A 1019 21.51 9.80 -34.57
N GLY A 1020 22.33 9.73 -33.53
CA GLY A 1020 23.23 10.81 -33.17
C GLY A 1020 23.85 10.57 -31.79
N TYR A 1021 24.62 11.56 -31.35
CA TYR A 1021 25.33 11.54 -30.07
C TYR A 1021 25.42 12.96 -29.52
N PHE A 1022 25.71 13.07 -28.23
CA PHE A 1022 26.01 14.34 -27.59
C PHE A 1022 27.51 14.57 -27.56
N ILE A 1023 27.92 15.78 -27.94
CA ILE A 1023 29.29 16.27 -27.78
C ILE A 1023 29.34 17.29 -26.65
N MET A 1024 30.42 17.28 -25.90
CA MET A 1024 30.67 18.32 -24.91
C MET A 1024 31.02 19.63 -25.63
N ILE A 1025 30.46 20.75 -25.16
CA ILE A 1025 30.86 22.08 -25.64
C ILE A 1025 31.89 22.62 -24.65
N ASP A 1026 33.01 23.12 -25.17
CA ASP A 1026 34.03 23.74 -24.35
C ASP A 1026 33.52 25.05 -23.75
N ASP A 1027 33.30 25.04 -22.43
CA ASP A 1027 32.72 26.16 -21.69
C ASP A 1027 33.51 26.50 -20.41
N ASN A 1028 34.80 26.15 -20.39
CA ASN A 1028 35.74 26.24 -19.26
C ASN A 1028 35.37 25.38 -18.04
N LYS A 1029 34.23 24.67 -18.04
CA LYS A 1029 33.76 23.85 -16.89
C LYS A 1029 33.40 22.40 -17.23
N GLY A 1030 33.30 22.03 -18.52
CA GLY A 1030 33.27 20.64 -18.98
C GLY A 1030 32.03 19.82 -18.59
N GLU A 1031 30.84 20.43 -18.58
CA GLU A 1031 29.60 19.77 -18.11
C GLU A 1031 28.35 20.11 -18.93
N VAL A 1032 28.53 20.60 -20.17
CA VAL A 1032 27.47 21.02 -21.08
C VAL A 1032 27.62 20.31 -22.41
N TYR A 1033 26.50 19.85 -22.94
CA TYR A 1033 26.43 18.95 -24.07
C TYR A 1033 25.42 19.43 -25.11
N LYS A 1034 25.71 19.14 -26.39
CA LYS A 1034 24.83 19.45 -27.53
C LYS A 1034 24.65 18.22 -28.41
N TRP A 1035 23.42 18.05 -28.90
CA TRP A 1035 23.06 16.96 -29.81
C TRP A 1035 23.65 17.17 -31.21
N VAL A 1036 24.19 16.10 -31.79
CA VAL A 1036 24.69 16.04 -33.18
C VAL A 1036 24.03 14.86 -33.87
N SER A 1037 23.27 15.13 -34.93
CA SER A 1037 22.62 14.09 -35.76
C SER A 1037 23.63 13.50 -36.75
N ARG A 1038 23.71 12.16 -36.86
CA ARG A 1038 24.60 11.46 -37.80
C ARG A 1038 24.06 10.07 -38.16
N ASP A 1039 24.09 9.70 -39.44
CA ASP A 1039 23.46 8.45 -39.93
C ASP A 1039 24.24 7.16 -39.62
N LYS A 1040 25.58 7.25 -39.47
CA LYS A 1040 26.46 6.13 -39.10
C LYS A 1040 27.56 6.60 -38.15
N LEU A 1041 27.62 6.04 -36.94
CA LEU A 1041 28.84 6.03 -36.12
C LEU A 1041 29.81 5.05 -36.80
N LYS A 1042 31.01 5.52 -37.18
CA LYS A 1042 32.03 4.70 -37.89
C LYS A 1042 32.62 3.57 -37.05
N GLN A 1043 32.40 3.56 -35.74
CA GLN A 1043 32.79 2.46 -34.87
C GLN A 1043 31.58 1.59 -34.52
N LYS A 1044 31.70 0.27 -34.74
CA LYS A 1044 30.91 -0.71 -34.00
C LYS A 1044 31.19 -0.45 -32.53
N VAL A 1045 30.26 0.17 -31.81
CA VAL A 1045 30.33 0.21 -30.35
C VAL A 1045 30.36 -1.25 -29.91
N SER A 1046 31.52 -1.71 -29.44
CA SER A 1046 31.61 -2.95 -28.66
C SER A 1046 30.94 -2.63 -27.33
N LEU A 1047 29.61 -2.63 -27.33
CA LEU A 1047 28.81 -2.63 -26.11
C LEU A 1047 29.21 -3.93 -25.39
N LYS A 1048 30.08 -3.82 -24.38
CA LYS A 1048 30.49 -4.95 -23.53
C LYS A 1048 29.30 -5.65 -22.87
N SER A 1049 28.10 -5.06 -22.90
CA SER A 1049 26.85 -5.69 -22.51
C SER A 1049 25.83 -5.66 -23.65
N LYS A 1050 25.94 -6.62 -24.58
CA LYS A 1050 24.73 -7.11 -25.26
C LYS A 1050 23.91 -7.82 -24.17
N ARG A 1051 23.06 -7.07 -23.46
CA ARG A 1051 22.10 -7.64 -22.50
C ARG A 1051 21.33 -8.72 -23.26
N THR A 1052 21.45 -9.97 -22.82
CA THR A 1052 20.62 -11.04 -23.35
C THR A 1052 19.17 -10.71 -23.01
N SER A 1053 18.24 -11.05 -23.90
CA SER A 1053 16.80 -10.86 -23.71
C SER A 1053 16.20 -11.63 -22.53
N GLU A 1054 17.04 -12.25 -21.69
CA GLU A 1054 16.72 -13.10 -20.56
C GLU A 1054 16.92 -12.41 -19.19
N GLU A 1055 17.52 -11.21 -19.15
CA GLU A 1055 17.70 -10.47 -17.89
C GLU A 1055 16.41 -9.78 -17.43
N THR A 1056 16.00 -10.03 -16.18
CA THR A 1056 14.78 -9.44 -15.61
C THR A 1056 14.89 -7.91 -15.48
N GLU A 1057 13.76 -7.19 -15.56
CA GLU A 1057 13.70 -5.73 -15.42
C GLU A 1057 14.37 -5.23 -14.12
N ALA A 1058 14.25 -5.98 -13.02
CA ALA A 1058 14.87 -5.65 -11.73
C ALA A 1058 16.40 -5.87 -11.69
N MET A 1059 16.97 -6.63 -12.63
CA MET A 1059 18.43 -6.72 -12.83
C MET A 1059 18.93 -5.51 -13.62
N ASN A 1060 18.19 -5.12 -14.66
CA ASN A 1060 18.51 -3.96 -15.49
C ASN A 1060 18.67 -2.68 -14.65
N ASP A 1061 17.77 -2.42 -13.71
CA ASP A 1061 17.87 -1.27 -12.80
C ASP A 1061 19.15 -1.25 -11.95
N ILE A 1062 19.58 -2.42 -11.45
CA ILE A 1062 20.80 -2.52 -10.62
C ILE A 1062 22.02 -2.20 -11.46
N PHE A 1063 22.12 -2.80 -12.64
CA PHE A 1063 23.24 -2.55 -13.54
C PHE A 1063 23.24 -1.12 -14.07
N GLU A 1064 22.07 -0.51 -14.32
CA GLU A 1064 22.02 0.91 -14.71
C GLU A 1064 22.56 1.83 -13.63
N ILE A 1065 22.27 1.58 -12.35
CA ILE A 1065 22.84 2.36 -11.25
C ILE A 1065 24.35 2.09 -11.12
N ALA A 1066 24.79 0.84 -11.30
CA ALA A 1066 26.21 0.49 -11.29
C ALA A 1066 26.98 1.20 -12.41
N GLU A 1067 26.46 1.19 -13.65
CA GLU A 1067 26.98 1.93 -14.80
C GLU A 1067 27.04 3.44 -14.53
N GLU A 1068 26.07 4.00 -13.81
CA GLU A 1068 26.09 5.41 -13.39
C GLU A 1068 27.13 5.70 -12.28
N ILE A 1069 27.47 4.71 -11.45
CA ILE A 1069 28.49 4.84 -10.39
C ILE A 1069 29.89 4.72 -11.01
N SER A 1070 30.11 3.76 -11.92
CA SER A 1070 31.38 3.58 -12.63
C SER A 1070 31.72 4.78 -13.52
N GLY A 1071 30.69 5.49 -14.00
CA GLY A 1071 30.82 6.60 -14.94
C GLY A 1071 30.71 6.17 -16.40
N GLU A 1072 30.43 4.89 -16.68
CA GLU A 1072 30.12 4.37 -18.02
C GLU A 1072 28.80 4.91 -18.57
N SER A 1073 27.91 5.37 -17.70
CA SER A 1073 26.70 6.09 -18.09
C SER A 1073 26.53 7.41 -17.34
N ILE A 1074 25.94 8.38 -18.04
CA ILE A 1074 25.65 9.70 -17.49
C ILE A 1074 24.21 10.11 -17.84
N THR A 1075 23.54 10.69 -16.86
CA THR A 1075 22.21 11.27 -17.05
C THR A 1075 22.34 12.78 -17.30
N LEU A 1076 21.83 13.23 -18.43
CA LEU A 1076 21.76 14.63 -18.83
C LEU A 1076 20.36 15.22 -18.62
N TYR A 1077 20.31 16.52 -18.35
CA TYR A 1077 19.11 17.30 -18.11
C TYR A 1077 19.05 18.54 -19.02
N ARG A 1078 17.86 18.97 -19.42
CA ARG A 1078 17.67 20.23 -20.14
C ARG A 1078 16.44 21.00 -19.67
N ASP A 1079 16.40 22.29 -19.99
CA ASP A 1079 15.24 23.14 -19.81
C ASP A 1079 14.42 23.23 -21.10
N PRO A 1080 13.23 22.59 -21.16
CA PRO A 1080 12.40 22.63 -22.37
C PRO A 1080 11.79 24.02 -22.63
N SER A 1081 11.77 24.92 -21.65
CA SER A 1081 11.17 26.25 -21.78
C SER A 1081 12.07 27.31 -22.41
N GLY A 1082 13.39 27.11 -22.35
CA GLY A 1082 14.37 28.11 -22.74
C GLY A 1082 14.54 29.30 -21.77
N GLN A 1083 13.90 29.26 -20.59
CA GLN A 1083 13.84 30.41 -19.66
C GLN A 1083 15.05 30.46 -18.70
N MET A 1084 15.44 29.30 -18.16
CA MET A 1084 16.60 29.17 -17.28
C MET A 1084 17.86 28.81 -18.05
N PHE A 1085 17.75 27.87 -18.97
CA PHE A 1085 18.86 27.46 -19.83
C PHE A 1085 18.43 27.53 -21.28
N ARG A 1086 19.39 27.55 -22.19
CA ARG A 1086 19.08 27.41 -23.60
C ARG A 1086 18.49 26.02 -23.86
N SER A 1087 17.42 25.94 -24.65
CA SER A 1087 16.65 24.71 -24.86
C SER A 1087 17.35 23.66 -25.74
N ASP A 1088 18.39 24.08 -26.47
CA ASP A 1088 19.24 23.22 -27.31
C ASP A 1088 20.38 22.54 -26.53
N LEU A 1089 20.64 22.98 -25.29
CA LEU A 1089 21.75 22.50 -24.46
C LEU A 1089 21.31 21.53 -23.37
N TRP A 1090 22.18 20.58 -23.07
CA TRP A 1090 22.02 19.56 -22.06
C TRP A 1090 23.13 19.67 -21.01
N TYR A 1091 22.82 19.33 -19.76
CA TYR A 1091 23.67 19.57 -18.60
C TYR A 1091 23.75 18.32 -17.73
N THR A 1092 24.88 18.11 -17.06
CA THR A 1092 24.94 17.10 -15.99
C THR A 1092 24.02 17.50 -14.82
N GLY A 1093 23.53 16.52 -14.05
CA GLY A 1093 22.59 16.78 -12.95
C GLY A 1093 23.12 17.78 -11.91
N GLY A 1094 24.38 17.63 -11.48
CA GLY A 1094 25.02 18.54 -10.52
C GLY A 1094 25.01 20.00 -10.99
N ARG A 1095 25.43 20.22 -12.25
CA ARG A 1095 25.44 21.55 -12.87
C ARG A 1095 24.04 22.12 -13.05
N TYR A 1096 23.11 21.30 -13.54
CA TYR A 1096 21.74 21.70 -13.83
C TYR A 1096 21.04 22.20 -12.56
N PHE A 1097 20.94 21.34 -11.53
CA PHE A 1097 20.23 21.69 -10.29
C PHE A 1097 20.98 22.75 -9.47
N GLY A 1098 22.32 22.71 -9.44
CA GLY A 1098 23.12 23.72 -8.74
C GLY A 1098 22.95 25.13 -9.34
N THR A 1099 22.89 25.23 -10.66
CA THR A 1099 22.67 26.53 -11.35
C THR A 1099 21.26 27.06 -11.10
N ILE A 1100 20.23 26.21 -11.14
CA ILE A 1100 18.84 26.59 -10.82
C ILE A 1100 18.78 27.15 -9.40
N GLU A 1101 19.32 26.40 -8.43
CA GLU A 1101 19.30 26.78 -7.03
C GLU A 1101 20.05 28.10 -6.79
N GLY A 1102 21.24 28.26 -7.38
CA GLY A 1102 22.04 29.49 -7.26
C GLY A 1102 21.32 30.72 -7.81
N ARG A 1103 20.71 30.62 -9.00
CA ARG A 1103 19.99 31.74 -9.64
C ARG A 1103 18.75 32.16 -8.86
N ILE A 1104 17.95 31.20 -8.40
CA ILE A 1104 16.74 31.49 -7.63
C ILE A 1104 17.10 32.03 -6.24
N LYS A 1105 18.08 31.43 -5.54
CA LYS A 1105 18.58 31.95 -4.27
C LYS A 1105 19.03 33.39 -4.38
N LYS A 1106 19.75 33.76 -5.45
CA LYS A 1106 20.19 35.14 -5.69
C LYS A 1106 19.00 36.10 -5.75
N GLN A 1107 17.95 35.77 -6.52
CA GLN A 1107 16.75 36.60 -6.62
C GLN A 1107 15.98 36.71 -5.30
N LEU A 1108 15.87 35.61 -4.54
CA LEU A 1108 15.26 35.63 -3.21
C LEU A 1108 16.05 36.51 -2.22
N LYS A 1109 17.38 36.43 -2.22
CA LYS A 1109 18.24 37.29 -1.36
C LYS A 1109 18.10 38.77 -1.71
N GLN A 1110 18.10 39.11 -3.01
CA GLN A 1110 17.92 40.49 -3.46
C GLN A 1110 16.60 41.11 -2.99
N ARG A 1111 15.55 40.29 -2.85
CA ARG A 1111 14.26 40.71 -2.30
C ARG A 1111 14.33 41.00 -0.80
N ILE A 1112 14.98 40.13 -0.02
CA ILE A 1112 15.19 40.34 1.44
C ILE A 1112 15.99 41.62 1.68
N GLN A 1113 16.95 41.93 0.80
CA GLN A 1113 17.77 43.14 0.86
C GLN A 1113 17.08 44.42 0.34
N GLY A 1114 15.79 44.37 -0.05
CA GLY A 1114 15.00 45.54 -0.44
C GLY A 1114 15.18 46.02 -1.90
N GLY A 1115 15.87 45.27 -2.76
CA GLY A 1115 16.27 45.73 -4.11
C GLY A 1115 15.26 45.52 -5.25
N LEU A 1116 14.08 44.91 -5.02
CA LEU A 1116 13.10 44.57 -6.07
C LEU A 1116 11.65 44.83 -5.63
N LYS A 1117 10.83 45.41 -6.53
CA LYS A 1117 9.37 45.59 -6.34
C LYS A 1117 8.66 44.23 -6.15
N ARG A 1118 7.61 44.23 -5.31
CA ARG A 1118 6.77 43.06 -5.03
C ARG A 1118 6.20 42.48 -6.35
N PRO A 1119 6.21 41.15 -6.56
CA PRO A 1119 5.72 40.55 -7.79
C PRO A 1119 4.21 40.73 -7.92
N ILE A 1120 3.74 40.72 -9.17
CA ILE A 1120 2.33 40.56 -9.52
C ILE A 1120 1.93 39.16 -9.02
N ALA A 1121 1.07 39.09 -8.00
CA ALA A 1121 0.46 37.83 -7.62
C ALA A 1121 -0.47 37.41 -8.75
N GLU A 1122 -0.30 36.21 -9.31
CA GLU A 1122 -1.43 35.56 -9.99
C GLU A 1122 -2.42 35.21 -8.87
N ASP A 1123 -3.63 35.77 -8.92
CA ASP A 1123 -4.65 35.68 -7.88
C ASP A 1123 -4.91 34.21 -7.49
N ASP A 1124 -4.33 33.81 -6.34
CA ASP A 1124 -4.71 32.61 -5.61
C ASP A 1124 -6.06 32.93 -4.94
N GLU A 1125 -7.20 32.65 -5.61
CA GLU A 1125 -8.50 32.63 -4.94
C GLU A 1125 -8.48 31.54 -3.86
N GLU A 1126 -8.17 31.94 -2.63
CA GLU A 1126 -8.30 31.10 -1.44
C GLU A 1126 -9.79 30.89 -1.16
N TRP A 1127 -10.37 29.81 -1.69
CA TRP A 1127 -11.74 29.43 -1.39
C TRP A 1127 -11.83 28.91 0.05
N ASP A 1128 -12.27 29.78 0.95
CA ASP A 1128 -12.63 29.45 2.33
C ASP A 1128 -13.78 28.42 2.34
N LEU A 1129 -13.42 27.16 2.57
CA LEU A 1129 -14.35 26.16 3.10
C LEU A 1129 -14.44 26.39 4.61
N PHE A 1130 -15.40 27.21 5.02
CA PHE A 1130 -15.92 27.20 6.39
C PHE A 1130 -16.55 25.81 6.64
N LEU A 1131 -15.75 24.93 7.25
CA LEU A 1131 -16.21 23.74 7.96
C LEU A 1131 -16.61 24.13 9.38
#